data_AF-A0A511MHW2-F1
#
_entry.id   AF-A0A511MHW2-F1
#
_cell.length_a   1.000
_cell.length_b   1.000
_cell.length_c   1.000
_cell.angle_alpha   90.00
_cell.angle_beta   90.00
_cell.angle_gamma   90.00
#
_symmetry.space_group_name_H-M   'P 1'
#
loop_
_entity.id
_entity.type
_entity.pdbx_description
1 polymer ?
#
loop_
_entity_poly.entity_id
_entity_poly.type
_entity_poly.pdbx_seq_one_letter_code
_entity_poly.pdbx_strand_id
1 'polypeptide(L)'
;MSAFLSRPPRRSARVRLFCFPHSGGGASVFRGWHQELPGWVDVLPVLLPGREERAGEPPLADLDALADAVVDALRPHLDAPFALFGHSLGGLLAYQVALRLHRAGAPAPVGLLVAGLAAAHRLTQDPMHELPDDELLDRIFEMGGTPAELRDERDLLRAALPALRADVTMFSTYQHRSAAPVECPIVVFSGRDDTLAAPDDADAWGELTDGAVRTRVLSGGHFFVRTHRRELTRMVTAELRRFLPPVDRPRSAAVPEPVRRGRIEPVAVVGIGCRLPGADDPQALWRLLVDGVDAVTEVPERRTEHPAVFGRLPAVPSGFRRFGGFLDDVEGFDAAFFGISPREADRMDPQQRLLLEVAWEALEDAGIPPTALAGTRTGVFVGQMGRDYWELQARQSALDLHALTGGGLPSFLSGRISFALDLRGPSVSVDTACSSSLTAVHLAWQSLQLGDSDLALAAGANLVLLPELAAIYEQVGLMSRRGRCRFGDASGDGFVRSEGVGVVVLKPLAQARADGDRVYAVIAGSASNNDGSGGGSLVAPAQEAQERLLRDALDRAGIDPAAVDYVEAHGTGTNTGDAIELRALSRVFAGTRPAGRPCLVGSVKTNIGHPEGAAGISGFIKTVLSLHHRLVPANPLLTEPHPVLLEPDTPLLMPTEPVAWQEDSTPVAGVTSFGLSGTNVHVVLTAPPVDSTPDGDDEPQPLVLPLSARDRDAAQALTAAYADRLDGEDPVTARRVCAVAARGRAHHEWRTAVAALDGDGLAEALRAQLPDELTQRPTGGVRVAFVFPGHGSQWVGMGRELLNSSAAFRTTIESCDAAIHSAAGWSLLKVLADDDGAELAKTAVIQPAVWAMQVALAQHWRSWGIEPAVVIGHSFGEVAAATVAGAIDLRAAAELICRRGELTSQADGLGGMIAVAMPADEAQAAAARYGDRLVVAARNSPRLTVLSGESDALDGLLAELRDTGVRAGRVRINFASHSRFMDPLQPRLITALAGMRAEPVAVPLRSTVTGERMSGPDLDARYWADNLRSTVRFADAIAAENALGPTVFLEISPHSVLVQAIEQCLADSTSGTAVAGLRRDTSETARLAEIVARLYTAGVDPDWSAIYPTFSIPDEMPTYPWQRRRTWFTPAESVADTPVYAQPAPPAPEVPDGGGLLDTLTAELGAVLGLPAQRIPRRRPLRDVGCDSLAAVEIRARLEQRWGTEISSSAVLAASVEDLAEAIIADHPDAGDRREMEG
;
A
#
# COMPACT_ATOMS: atom_id res chain seq x y z
N MET A 1 25.23 3.31 -21.60
CA MET A 1 25.52 1.86 -21.72
C MET A 1 24.24 1.03 -21.61
N SER A 2 23.36 1.12 -22.62
CA SER A 2 22.07 0.38 -22.74
C SER A 2 21.40 0.61 -24.11
N ALA A 3 22.02 1.35 -25.04
CA ALA A 3 21.30 2.00 -26.14
C ALA A 3 20.77 1.05 -27.24
N PHE A 4 21.29 -0.18 -27.33
CA PHE A 4 20.90 -1.13 -28.39
C PHE A 4 19.86 -2.17 -27.94
N LEU A 5 19.46 -2.21 -26.67
CA LEU A 5 18.44 -3.14 -26.17
C LEU A 5 17.22 -2.36 -25.67
N SER A 6 16.03 -2.78 -26.11
CA SER A 6 14.75 -2.20 -25.67
C SER A 6 14.46 -2.36 -24.17
N ARG A 7 15.13 -3.31 -23.50
CA ARG A 7 15.03 -3.55 -22.05
C ARG A 7 16.15 -4.48 -21.57
N PRO A 8 16.44 -4.53 -20.26
CA PRO A 8 17.38 -5.51 -19.72
C PRO A 8 16.89 -6.97 -19.89
N PRO A 9 17.81 -7.95 -20.02
CA PRO A 9 17.48 -9.37 -20.11
C PRO A 9 16.81 -9.93 -18.83
N ARG A 10 15.87 -10.86 -19.00
CA ARG A 10 15.23 -11.60 -17.89
C ARG A 10 16.15 -12.69 -17.37
N ARG A 11 16.38 -12.70 -16.05
CA ARG A 11 17.19 -13.73 -15.37
C ARG A 11 16.57 -15.13 -15.42
N SER A 12 15.25 -15.25 -15.52
CA SER A 12 14.51 -16.53 -15.51
C SER A 12 14.45 -17.23 -16.86
N ALA A 13 14.93 -16.62 -17.95
CA ALA A 13 14.85 -17.21 -19.27
C ALA A 13 15.94 -18.27 -19.51
N ARG A 14 15.55 -19.37 -20.18
CA ARG A 14 16.47 -20.45 -20.55
C ARG A 14 17.30 -20.13 -21.79
N VAL A 15 16.81 -19.23 -22.63
CA VAL A 15 17.54 -18.70 -23.77
C VAL A 15 17.17 -17.25 -24.03
N ARG A 16 18.16 -16.44 -24.39
CA ARG A 16 17.95 -15.05 -24.85
C ARG A 16 17.93 -15.03 -26.38
N LEU A 17 16.90 -14.44 -26.98
CA LEU A 17 16.73 -14.34 -28.42
C LEU A 17 16.90 -12.87 -28.85
N PHE A 18 18.09 -12.53 -29.33
CA PHE A 18 18.37 -11.18 -29.85
C PHE A 18 17.83 -11.05 -31.27
N CYS A 19 16.92 -10.10 -31.48
CA CYS A 19 16.13 -9.99 -32.71
C CYS A 19 16.53 -8.73 -33.51
N PHE A 20 17.00 -8.93 -34.74
CA PHE A 20 17.50 -7.90 -35.64
C PHE A 20 16.48 -7.61 -36.76
N PRO A 21 16.00 -6.36 -36.90
CA PRO A 21 14.95 -6.03 -37.86
C PRO A 21 15.46 -6.01 -39.31
N HIS A 22 14.54 -6.03 -40.28
CA HIS A 22 14.83 -5.90 -41.70
C HIS A 22 15.18 -4.46 -42.10
N SER A 23 15.62 -4.25 -43.35
CA SER A 23 15.88 -2.93 -43.91
C SER A 23 14.65 -2.00 -43.76
N GLY A 24 14.86 -0.80 -43.24
CA GLY A 24 13.82 0.16 -42.89
C GLY A 24 12.95 -0.18 -41.67
N GLY A 25 13.09 -1.38 -41.11
CA GLY A 25 12.37 -1.83 -39.92
C GLY A 25 13.05 -1.41 -38.62
N GLY A 26 12.29 -1.34 -37.53
CA GLY A 26 12.79 -1.17 -36.17
C GLY A 26 12.37 -2.31 -35.23
N ALA A 27 12.61 -2.15 -33.94
CA ALA A 27 12.28 -3.16 -32.93
C ALA A 27 10.78 -3.51 -32.89
N SER A 28 9.91 -2.60 -33.33
CA SER A 28 8.46 -2.83 -33.44
C SER A 28 8.09 -4.00 -34.38
N VAL A 29 8.98 -4.41 -35.29
CA VAL A 29 8.79 -5.61 -36.13
C VAL A 29 8.54 -6.86 -35.27
N PHE A 30 9.11 -6.91 -34.07
CA PHE A 30 8.98 -8.02 -33.12
C PHE A 30 7.86 -7.80 -32.08
N ARG A 31 7.03 -6.76 -32.25
CA ARG A 31 5.89 -6.52 -31.35
C ARG A 31 4.96 -7.73 -31.33
N GLY A 32 4.65 -8.20 -30.13
CA GLY A 32 3.83 -9.40 -29.89
C GLY A 32 4.60 -10.73 -29.83
N TRP A 33 5.90 -10.77 -30.18
CA TRP A 33 6.69 -12.01 -30.07
C TRP A 33 6.81 -12.52 -28.63
N HIS A 34 6.81 -11.61 -27.64
CA HIS A 34 6.82 -11.97 -26.21
C HIS A 34 5.54 -12.69 -25.75
N GLN A 35 4.43 -12.53 -26.48
CA GLN A 35 3.14 -13.20 -26.19
C GLN A 35 3.05 -14.56 -26.88
N GLU A 36 3.73 -14.72 -28.03
CA GLU A 36 3.66 -15.94 -28.85
C GLU A 36 4.80 -16.93 -28.56
N LEU A 37 5.97 -16.44 -28.16
CA LEU A 37 7.07 -17.28 -27.72
C LEU A 37 6.87 -17.70 -26.25
N PRO A 38 7.21 -18.94 -25.88
CA PRO A 38 7.06 -19.41 -24.50
C PRO A 38 7.87 -18.58 -23.50
N GLY A 39 7.40 -18.51 -22.25
CA GLY A 39 8.05 -17.72 -21.19
C GLY A 39 9.53 -18.06 -20.88
N TRP A 40 10.03 -19.22 -21.33
CA TRP A 40 11.45 -19.59 -21.22
C TRP A 40 12.36 -18.97 -22.29
N VAL A 41 11.80 -18.25 -23.28
CA VAL A 41 12.53 -17.49 -24.30
C VAL A 41 12.45 -16.01 -23.95
N ASP A 42 13.59 -15.34 -23.79
CA ASP A 42 13.63 -13.89 -23.63
C ASP A 42 13.83 -13.19 -24.96
N VAL A 43 12.77 -12.55 -25.47
CA VAL A 43 12.83 -11.83 -26.76
C VAL A 43 13.42 -10.44 -26.52
N LEU A 44 14.56 -10.15 -27.14
CA LEU A 44 15.31 -8.91 -26.99
C LEU A 44 15.51 -8.25 -28.37
N PRO A 45 14.56 -7.40 -28.82
CA PRO A 45 14.73 -6.61 -30.04
C PRO A 45 15.90 -5.64 -29.93
N VAL A 46 16.71 -5.57 -31.00
CA VAL A 46 17.87 -4.68 -31.10
C VAL A 46 17.43 -3.32 -31.69
N LEU A 47 17.74 -2.23 -30.98
CA LEU A 47 17.42 -0.86 -31.35
C LEU A 47 18.52 -0.26 -32.25
N LEU A 48 18.23 -0.07 -33.54
CA LEU A 48 19.17 0.53 -34.50
C LEU A 48 19.09 2.07 -34.48
N PRO A 49 20.22 2.81 -34.65
CA PRO A 49 20.23 4.27 -34.76
C PRO A 49 19.41 4.79 -35.97
N GLY A 50 18.87 6.00 -35.85
CA GLY A 50 18.15 6.69 -36.94
C GLY A 50 16.69 6.29 -37.12
N ARG A 51 16.13 5.50 -36.20
CA ARG A 51 14.72 5.06 -36.24
C ARG A 51 14.15 4.78 -34.85
N GLU A 52 12.83 4.84 -34.73
CA GLU A 52 12.06 4.59 -33.49
C GLU A 52 12.61 5.37 -32.28
N GLU A 53 12.86 4.69 -31.15
CA GLU A 53 13.37 5.28 -29.90
C GLU A 53 14.75 5.94 -30.07
N ARG A 54 15.43 5.70 -31.20
CA ARG A 54 16.73 6.29 -31.58
C ARG A 54 16.65 7.13 -32.85
N ALA A 55 15.48 7.68 -33.18
CA ALA A 55 15.27 8.53 -34.36
C ALA A 55 16.12 9.82 -34.34
N GLY A 56 16.53 10.30 -33.16
CA GLY A 56 17.41 11.47 -33.00
C GLY A 56 18.90 11.21 -33.26
N GLU A 57 19.30 9.95 -33.48
CA GLU A 57 20.69 9.58 -33.78
C GLU A 57 20.91 9.39 -35.28
N PRO A 58 22.09 9.73 -35.84
CA PRO A 58 22.36 9.48 -37.25
C PRO A 58 22.41 7.97 -37.54
N PRO A 59 21.78 7.48 -38.63
CA PRO A 59 21.85 6.07 -39.00
C PRO A 59 23.28 5.69 -39.43
N LEU A 60 23.71 4.48 -39.07
CA LEU A 60 25.02 3.94 -39.45
C LEU A 60 24.91 3.20 -40.78
N ALA A 61 25.72 3.61 -41.77
CA ALA A 61 25.77 3.01 -43.10
C ALA A 61 26.94 2.02 -43.28
N ASP A 62 27.80 1.86 -42.26
CA ASP A 62 28.89 0.90 -42.24
C ASP A 62 28.49 -0.32 -41.41
N LEU A 63 28.33 -1.46 -42.08
CA LEU A 63 27.91 -2.73 -41.47
C LEU A 63 28.92 -3.23 -40.44
N ASP A 64 30.22 -3.04 -40.69
CA ASP A 64 31.28 -3.50 -39.82
C ASP A 64 31.27 -2.70 -38.51
N ALA A 65 31.15 -1.37 -38.60
CA ALA A 65 31.04 -0.48 -37.44
C ALA A 65 29.75 -0.73 -36.63
N LEU A 66 28.62 -0.96 -37.32
CA LEU A 66 27.36 -1.27 -36.66
C LEU A 66 27.43 -2.60 -35.89
N ALA A 67 28.03 -3.63 -36.50
CA ALA A 67 28.16 -4.93 -35.86
C ALA A 67 29.10 -4.88 -34.63
N ASP A 68 30.20 -4.11 -34.68
CA ASP A 68 31.09 -3.91 -33.52
C ASP A 68 30.36 -3.19 -32.37
N ALA A 69 29.60 -2.13 -32.66
CA ALA A 69 28.82 -1.41 -31.65
C ALA A 69 27.75 -2.30 -30.99
N VAL A 70 27.11 -3.18 -31.76
CA VAL A 70 26.16 -4.17 -31.22
C VAL A 70 26.88 -5.17 -30.33
N VAL A 71 28.02 -5.72 -30.75
CA VAL A 71 28.78 -6.70 -29.96
C VAL A 71 29.17 -6.14 -28.59
N ASP A 72 29.65 -4.90 -28.54
CA ASP A 72 30.01 -4.24 -27.29
C ASP A 72 28.80 -4.03 -26.38
N ALA A 73 27.63 -3.74 -26.97
CA ALA A 73 26.38 -3.62 -26.22
C ALA A 73 25.85 -4.98 -25.70
N LEU A 74 26.06 -6.07 -26.44
CA LEU A 74 25.58 -7.40 -26.06
C LEU A 74 26.49 -8.10 -25.04
N ARG A 75 27.80 -7.82 -25.05
CA ARG A 75 28.81 -8.52 -24.22
C ARG A 75 28.44 -8.67 -22.73
N PRO A 76 27.89 -7.65 -22.03
CA PRO A 76 27.49 -7.77 -20.63
C PRO A 76 26.32 -8.73 -20.39
N HIS A 77 25.67 -9.19 -21.45
CA HIS A 77 24.42 -9.94 -21.45
C HIS A 77 24.55 -11.34 -22.08
N LEU A 78 25.77 -11.88 -22.16
CA LEU A 78 26.05 -13.22 -22.70
C LEU A 78 26.34 -14.26 -21.61
N ASP A 79 25.87 -14.02 -20.38
CA ASP A 79 25.98 -14.90 -19.21
C ASP A 79 25.01 -16.10 -19.21
N ALA A 80 24.17 -16.22 -20.23
CA ALA A 80 23.22 -17.31 -20.42
C ALA A 80 23.18 -17.76 -21.89
N PRO A 81 22.68 -18.98 -22.20
CA PRO A 81 22.48 -19.42 -23.57
C PRO A 81 21.70 -18.37 -24.37
N PHE A 82 22.17 -18.06 -25.58
CA PHE A 82 21.52 -17.05 -26.42
C PHE A 82 21.54 -17.47 -27.89
N ALA A 83 20.54 -17.02 -28.64
CA ALA A 83 20.41 -17.21 -30.06
C ALA A 83 20.19 -15.85 -30.75
N LEU A 84 20.59 -15.77 -32.01
CA LEU A 84 20.43 -14.57 -32.83
C LEU A 84 19.35 -14.85 -33.88
N PHE A 85 18.37 -13.96 -34.00
CA PHE A 85 17.34 -14.01 -35.04
C PHE A 85 17.42 -12.74 -35.90
N GLY A 86 17.52 -12.87 -37.21
CA GLY A 86 17.53 -11.72 -38.10
C GLY A 86 16.75 -11.96 -39.38
N HIS A 87 16.03 -10.92 -39.84
CA HIS A 87 15.31 -10.96 -41.12
C HIS A 87 15.92 -9.98 -42.12
N SER A 88 16.14 -10.39 -43.37
CA SER A 88 16.74 -9.56 -44.43
C SER A 88 18.05 -8.92 -43.94
N LEU A 89 18.20 -7.59 -43.91
CA LEU A 89 19.38 -6.91 -43.36
C LEU A 89 19.74 -7.38 -41.95
N GLY A 90 18.73 -7.58 -41.10
CA GLY A 90 18.93 -8.08 -39.74
C GLY A 90 19.56 -9.48 -39.72
N GLY A 91 19.32 -10.30 -40.74
CA GLY A 91 19.98 -11.59 -40.92
C GLY A 91 21.47 -11.44 -41.21
N LEU A 92 21.83 -10.48 -42.07
CA LEU A 92 23.21 -10.17 -42.41
C LEU A 92 23.95 -9.59 -41.19
N LEU A 93 23.30 -8.70 -40.44
CA LEU A 93 23.84 -8.14 -39.20
C LEU A 93 24.00 -9.21 -38.12
N ALA A 94 23.02 -10.09 -37.92
CA ALA A 94 23.11 -11.21 -36.98
C ALA A 94 24.30 -12.14 -37.30
N TYR A 95 24.53 -12.42 -38.58
CA TYR A 95 25.69 -13.19 -39.05
C TYR A 95 27.02 -12.46 -38.76
N GLN A 96 27.12 -11.15 -39.04
CA GLN A 96 28.32 -10.37 -38.74
C GLN A 96 28.60 -10.24 -37.24
N VAL A 97 27.56 -10.12 -36.42
CA VAL A 97 27.66 -10.13 -34.95
C VAL A 97 28.19 -11.49 -34.47
N ALA A 98 27.69 -12.61 -35.01
CA ALA A 98 28.16 -13.94 -34.63
C ALA A 98 29.67 -14.14 -34.93
N LEU A 99 30.13 -13.70 -36.12
CA LEU A 99 31.56 -13.75 -36.48
C LEU A 99 32.43 -12.91 -35.54
N ARG A 100 31.96 -11.73 -35.15
CA ARG A 100 32.69 -10.82 -34.26
C ARG A 100 32.74 -11.29 -32.82
N LEU A 101 31.65 -11.89 -32.33
CA LEU A 101 31.63 -12.54 -31.01
C LEU A 101 32.71 -13.63 -30.93
N HIS A 102 32.82 -14.47 -31.97
CA HIS A 102 33.87 -15.48 -32.06
C HIS A 102 35.28 -14.85 -32.07
N ARG A 103 35.52 -13.83 -32.92
CA ARG A 103 36.82 -13.12 -32.94
C ARG A 103 37.17 -12.44 -31.61
N ALA A 104 36.16 -11.98 -30.86
CA ALA A 104 36.32 -11.34 -29.56
C ALA A 104 36.48 -12.33 -28.40
N GLY A 105 36.46 -13.64 -28.65
CA GLY A 105 36.52 -14.68 -27.62
C GLY A 105 35.28 -14.73 -26.71
N ALA A 106 34.15 -14.18 -27.18
CA ALA A 106 32.88 -14.24 -26.45
C ALA A 106 32.20 -15.61 -26.66
N PRO A 107 31.26 -16.01 -25.77
CA PRO A 107 30.51 -17.25 -25.95
C PRO A 107 29.79 -17.28 -27.30
N ALA A 108 29.82 -18.42 -27.99
CA ALA A 108 29.11 -18.61 -29.25
C ALA A 108 27.59 -18.70 -29.03
N PRO A 109 26.75 -18.19 -29.96
CA PRO A 109 25.31 -18.38 -29.88
C PRO A 109 24.95 -19.86 -30.00
N VAL A 110 23.90 -20.31 -29.31
CA VAL A 110 23.40 -21.69 -29.43
C VAL A 110 22.76 -21.98 -30.77
N GLY A 111 22.43 -20.93 -31.53
CA GLY A 111 22.03 -21.02 -32.93
C GLY A 111 21.80 -19.65 -33.56
N LEU A 112 21.96 -19.60 -34.89
CA LEU A 112 21.71 -18.44 -35.74
C LEU A 112 20.48 -18.71 -36.61
N LEU A 113 19.44 -17.91 -36.45
CA LEU A 113 18.17 -18.03 -37.17
C LEU A 113 18.07 -16.88 -38.18
N VAL A 114 18.18 -17.18 -39.46
CA VAL A 114 18.16 -16.21 -40.55
C VAL A 114 16.86 -16.35 -41.33
N ALA A 115 16.17 -15.24 -41.61
CA ALA A 115 14.90 -15.22 -42.33
C ALA A 115 14.97 -14.33 -43.57
N GLY A 116 14.53 -14.81 -44.74
CA GLY A 116 14.42 -14.01 -45.96
C GLY A 116 15.76 -13.39 -46.39
N LEU A 117 16.84 -14.17 -46.38
CA LEU A 117 18.17 -13.73 -46.80
C LEU A 117 18.94 -14.90 -47.44
N ALA A 118 19.49 -14.69 -48.64
CA ALA A 118 20.42 -15.62 -49.28
C ALA A 118 21.74 -15.73 -48.49
N ALA A 119 22.51 -16.80 -48.68
CA ALA A 119 23.79 -16.97 -47.98
C ALA A 119 24.70 -15.75 -48.18
N ALA A 120 25.33 -15.27 -47.09
CA ALA A 120 26.04 -14.00 -47.10
C ALA A 120 27.08 -13.89 -48.23
N HIS A 121 27.81 -14.97 -48.54
CA HIS A 121 28.81 -14.99 -49.63
C HIS A 121 28.22 -15.00 -51.06
N ARG A 122 26.89 -15.13 -51.21
CA ARG A 122 26.17 -15.11 -52.50
C ARG A 122 25.33 -13.86 -52.70
N LEU A 123 25.33 -12.92 -51.76
CA LEU A 123 24.63 -11.65 -51.93
C LEU A 123 25.19 -10.89 -53.14
N THR A 124 24.31 -10.53 -54.07
CA THR A 124 24.66 -9.76 -55.26
C THR A 124 24.78 -8.28 -54.91
N GLN A 125 25.78 -7.62 -55.50
CA GLN A 125 25.95 -6.17 -55.34
C GLN A 125 25.05 -5.45 -56.36
N ASP A 126 23.90 -5.00 -55.91
CA ASP A 126 23.06 -4.06 -56.66
C ASP A 126 23.41 -2.63 -56.19
N PRO A 127 23.87 -1.72 -57.06
CA PRO A 127 24.26 -0.35 -56.70
C PRO A 127 23.05 0.56 -56.38
N MET A 128 22.00 0.03 -55.75
CA MET A 128 20.80 0.76 -55.35
C MET A 128 21.10 2.01 -54.50
N HIS A 129 22.14 1.96 -53.67
CA HIS A 129 22.57 3.12 -52.87
C HIS A 129 23.01 4.33 -53.70
N GLU A 130 23.37 4.16 -54.97
CA GLU A 130 23.73 5.23 -55.91
C GLU A 130 22.50 5.85 -56.60
N LEU A 131 21.32 5.23 -56.46
CA LEU A 131 20.09 5.74 -57.06
C LEU A 131 19.64 7.04 -56.38
N PRO A 132 19.09 8.00 -57.15
CA PRO A 132 18.38 9.15 -56.62
C PRO A 132 17.28 8.73 -55.64
N ASP A 133 16.98 9.57 -54.64
CA ASP A 133 16.02 9.29 -53.56
C ASP A 133 14.65 8.77 -54.05
N ASP A 134 14.07 9.38 -55.09
CA ASP A 134 12.79 8.96 -55.66
C ASP A 134 12.89 7.59 -56.36
N GLU A 135 13.97 7.34 -57.12
CA GLU A 135 14.19 6.08 -57.84
C GLU A 135 14.53 4.93 -56.88
N LEU A 136 15.25 5.23 -55.79
CA LEU A 136 15.51 4.29 -54.71
C LEU A 136 14.20 3.85 -54.02
N LEU A 137 13.31 4.79 -53.74
CA LEU A 137 12.01 4.51 -53.15
C LEU A 137 11.15 3.65 -54.10
N ASP A 138 11.09 4.00 -55.38
CA ASP A 138 10.36 3.23 -56.40
C ASP A 138 10.88 1.79 -56.50
N ARG A 139 12.20 1.59 -56.51
CA ARG A 139 12.81 0.24 -56.49
C ARG A 139 12.50 -0.54 -55.22
N ILE A 140 12.47 0.11 -54.07
CA ILE A 140 12.06 -0.52 -52.80
C ILE A 140 10.58 -0.94 -52.84
N PHE A 141 9.70 -0.16 -53.47
CA PHE A 141 8.28 -0.49 -53.64
C PHE A 141 8.04 -1.63 -54.63
N GLU A 142 8.89 -1.76 -55.66
CA GLU A 142 8.86 -2.88 -56.62
C GLU A 142 9.29 -4.21 -56.01
N MET A 143 10.15 -4.18 -54.99
CA MET A 143 10.64 -5.37 -54.26
C MET A 143 9.59 -6.05 -53.35
N GLY A 144 8.31 -5.62 -53.39
CA GLY A 144 7.17 -6.48 -53.04
C GLY A 144 6.84 -6.61 -51.55
N GLY A 145 6.74 -5.50 -50.80
CA GLY A 145 6.35 -5.57 -49.38
C GLY A 145 5.71 -4.38 -48.70
N THR A 146 5.63 -3.21 -49.36
CA THR A 146 5.03 -2.03 -48.74
C THR A 146 3.54 -1.97 -49.09
N PRO A 147 2.63 -1.88 -48.09
CA PRO A 147 1.20 -1.71 -48.32
C PRO A 147 0.92 -0.54 -49.28
N ALA A 148 -0.07 -0.68 -50.16
CA ALA A 148 -0.36 0.32 -51.19
C ALA A 148 -0.66 1.70 -50.59
N GLU A 149 -1.18 1.75 -49.36
CA GLU A 149 -1.53 2.99 -48.64
C GLU A 149 -0.31 3.86 -48.29
N LEU A 150 0.88 3.25 -48.11
CA LEU A 150 2.12 3.99 -47.81
C LEU A 150 2.73 4.66 -49.05
N ARG A 151 2.29 4.32 -50.27
CA ARG A 151 2.76 4.98 -51.51
C ARG A 151 2.26 6.43 -51.63
N ASP A 152 1.15 6.75 -50.97
CA ASP A 152 0.51 8.07 -51.01
C ASP A 152 1.00 9.02 -49.89
N GLU A 153 1.76 8.52 -48.90
CA GLU A 153 2.30 9.30 -47.76
C GLU A 153 3.78 9.68 -47.95
N ARG A 154 4.10 10.40 -49.03
CA ARG A 154 5.48 10.80 -49.41
C ARG A 154 6.25 11.56 -48.30
N ASP A 155 5.56 12.30 -47.44
CA ASP A 155 6.21 13.04 -46.34
C ASP A 155 6.66 12.12 -45.18
N LEU A 156 5.94 11.04 -44.92
CA LEU A 156 6.29 10.06 -43.89
C LEU A 156 7.48 9.18 -44.34
N LEU A 157 7.58 8.93 -45.65
CA LEU A 157 8.72 8.23 -46.26
C LEU A 157 10.01 9.05 -46.25
N ARG A 158 9.94 10.37 -46.42
CA ARG A 158 11.12 11.26 -46.32
C ARG A 158 11.80 11.19 -44.95
N ALA A 159 11.03 10.99 -43.88
CA ALA A 159 11.56 10.86 -42.53
C ALA A 159 12.34 9.54 -42.32
N ALA A 160 11.94 8.46 -42.99
CA ALA A 160 12.61 7.16 -42.92
C ALA A 160 13.75 6.98 -43.94
N LEU A 161 13.84 7.87 -44.93
CA LEU A 161 14.76 7.77 -46.07
C LEU A 161 16.24 7.74 -45.67
N PRO A 162 16.74 8.53 -44.71
CA PRO A 162 18.14 8.44 -44.28
C PRO A 162 18.50 7.05 -43.71
N ALA A 163 17.59 6.46 -42.94
CA ALA A 163 17.78 5.13 -42.34
C ALA A 163 17.71 4.02 -43.41
N LEU A 164 16.75 4.11 -44.34
CA LEU A 164 16.66 3.22 -45.50
C LEU A 164 17.91 3.29 -46.39
N ARG A 165 18.41 4.50 -46.67
CA ARG A 165 19.61 4.70 -47.49
C ARG A 165 20.87 4.16 -46.81
N ALA A 166 20.98 4.27 -45.48
CA ALA A 166 22.05 3.63 -44.72
C ALA A 166 21.97 2.09 -44.83
N ASP A 167 20.77 1.51 -44.70
CA ASP A 167 20.52 0.07 -44.81
C ASP A 167 20.85 -0.49 -46.20
N VAL A 168 20.45 0.23 -47.25
CA VAL A 168 20.75 -0.14 -48.64
C VAL A 168 22.25 0.00 -48.92
N THR A 169 22.90 1.06 -48.44
CA THR A 169 24.37 1.20 -48.52
C THR A 169 25.06 -0.02 -47.91
N MET A 170 24.65 -0.46 -46.71
CA MET A 170 25.24 -1.65 -46.06
C MET A 170 25.14 -2.91 -46.92
N PHE A 171 24.02 -3.13 -47.62
CA PHE A 171 23.87 -4.26 -48.54
C PHE A 171 24.69 -4.09 -49.82
N SER A 172 24.59 -2.94 -50.49
CA SER A 172 25.25 -2.68 -51.77
C SER A 172 26.77 -2.70 -51.67
N THR A 173 27.33 -2.25 -50.55
CA THR A 173 28.78 -2.21 -50.32
C THR A 173 29.30 -3.46 -49.58
N TYR A 174 28.41 -4.39 -49.22
CA TYR A 174 28.83 -5.61 -48.55
C TYR A 174 29.75 -6.42 -49.45
N GLN A 175 30.93 -6.77 -48.93
CA GLN A 175 31.84 -7.71 -49.56
C GLN A 175 32.12 -8.83 -48.57
N HIS A 176 31.76 -10.05 -48.96
CA HIS A 176 32.08 -11.21 -48.15
C HIS A 176 33.61 -11.40 -48.11
N ARG A 177 34.19 -11.15 -46.93
CA ARG A 177 35.60 -11.43 -46.66
C ARG A 177 35.68 -12.83 -46.07
N SER A 178 36.44 -13.72 -46.72
CA SER A 178 36.63 -15.11 -46.26
C SER A 178 36.98 -15.14 -44.76
N ALA A 179 36.03 -15.56 -43.93
CA ALA A 179 36.17 -15.69 -42.48
C ALA A 179 36.14 -17.17 -42.10
N ALA A 180 36.62 -17.50 -40.89
CA ALA A 180 36.35 -18.80 -40.28
C ALA A 180 34.83 -19.03 -40.19
N PRO A 181 34.34 -20.26 -40.37
CA PRO A 181 32.91 -20.57 -40.25
C PRO A 181 32.39 -20.20 -38.85
N VAL A 182 31.10 -19.85 -38.75
CA VAL A 182 30.48 -19.52 -37.46
C VAL A 182 30.26 -20.80 -36.65
N GLU A 183 30.71 -20.81 -35.40
CA GLU A 183 30.63 -21.95 -34.47
C GLU A 183 29.23 -22.18 -33.88
N CYS A 184 28.19 -22.27 -34.72
CA CYS A 184 26.81 -22.55 -34.28
C CYS A 184 25.92 -23.07 -35.42
N PRO A 185 24.88 -23.87 -35.13
CA PRO A 185 23.93 -24.30 -36.15
C PRO A 185 23.15 -23.12 -36.75
N ILE A 186 22.87 -23.17 -38.05
CA ILE A 186 22.11 -22.14 -38.78
C ILE A 186 20.72 -22.69 -39.16
N VAL A 187 19.66 -21.94 -38.88
CA VAL A 187 18.32 -22.19 -39.45
C VAL A 187 17.96 -21.09 -40.43
N VAL A 188 17.61 -21.47 -41.64
CA VAL A 188 17.17 -20.56 -42.68
C VAL A 188 15.65 -20.65 -42.83
N PHE A 189 14.95 -19.54 -42.66
CA PHE A 189 13.52 -19.39 -42.90
C PHE A 189 13.29 -18.70 -44.23
N SER A 190 12.54 -19.33 -45.14
CA SER A 190 12.24 -18.77 -46.46
C SER A 190 10.74 -18.76 -46.72
N GLY A 191 10.23 -17.68 -47.30
CA GLY A 191 8.86 -17.63 -47.80
C GLY A 191 8.77 -18.43 -49.09
N ARG A 192 7.68 -19.18 -49.28
CA ARG A 192 7.45 -19.96 -50.51
C ARG A 192 7.41 -19.08 -51.74
N ASP A 193 6.90 -17.86 -51.59
CA ASP A 193 6.71 -16.89 -52.66
C ASP A 193 7.75 -15.75 -52.57
N ASP A 194 8.86 -15.97 -51.84
CA ASP A 194 9.93 -14.98 -51.68
C ASP A 194 10.82 -14.95 -52.92
N THR A 195 10.69 -13.88 -53.71
CA THR A 195 11.47 -13.64 -54.93
C THR A 195 12.84 -13.00 -54.66
N LEU A 196 13.11 -12.55 -53.43
CA LEU A 196 14.37 -11.89 -53.03
C LEU A 196 15.35 -12.84 -52.34
N ALA A 197 14.85 -13.88 -51.68
CA ALA A 197 15.65 -14.93 -51.05
C ALA A 197 14.99 -16.29 -51.29
N ALA A 198 15.27 -16.88 -52.46
CA ALA A 198 14.62 -18.10 -52.88
C ALA A 198 14.95 -19.27 -51.92
N PRO A 199 14.02 -20.21 -51.68
CA PRO A 199 14.29 -21.38 -50.84
C PRO A 199 15.53 -22.18 -51.25
N ASP A 200 15.86 -22.19 -52.55
CA ASP A 200 17.02 -22.89 -53.12
C ASP A 200 18.37 -22.28 -52.68
N ASP A 201 18.38 -21.03 -52.20
CA ASP A 201 19.58 -20.35 -51.69
C ASP A 201 19.94 -20.77 -50.24
N ALA A 202 19.06 -21.51 -49.57
CA ALA A 202 19.23 -21.85 -48.16
C ALA A 202 20.39 -22.84 -47.90
N ASP A 203 20.64 -23.77 -48.83
CA ASP A 203 21.70 -24.78 -48.68
C ASP A 203 23.10 -24.16 -48.68
N ALA A 204 23.27 -23.03 -49.35
CA ALA A 204 24.53 -22.30 -49.39
C ALA A 204 24.99 -21.80 -48.01
N TRP A 205 24.07 -21.62 -47.05
CA TRP A 205 24.44 -21.28 -45.67
C TRP A 205 25.31 -22.35 -45.00
N GLY A 206 25.29 -23.59 -45.51
CA GLY A 206 26.18 -24.67 -45.06
C GLY A 206 27.66 -24.41 -45.27
N GLU A 207 28.02 -23.53 -46.21
CA GLU A 207 29.42 -23.13 -46.45
C GLU A 207 29.94 -22.13 -45.39
N LEU A 208 29.04 -21.56 -44.56
CA LEU A 208 29.35 -20.47 -43.62
C LEU A 208 29.33 -20.88 -42.14
N THR A 209 29.07 -22.15 -41.83
CA THR A 209 29.02 -22.68 -40.46
C THR A 209 29.69 -24.06 -40.40
N ASP A 210 30.25 -24.41 -39.25
CA ASP A 210 30.70 -25.76 -38.93
C ASP A 210 29.61 -26.60 -38.23
N GLY A 211 28.47 -25.98 -37.92
CA GLY A 211 27.28 -26.59 -37.32
C GLY A 211 26.26 -27.07 -38.35
N ALA A 212 25.16 -27.66 -37.85
CA ALA A 212 24.09 -28.16 -38.71
C ALA A 212 23.28 -27.02 -39.35
N VAL A 213 22.98 -27.14 -40.65
CA VAL A 213 22.07 -26.22 -41.36
C VAL A 213 20.70 -26.85 -41.55
N ARG A 214 19.63 -26.07 -41.29
CA ARG A 214 18.25 -26.50 -41.47
C ARG A 214 17.41 -25.44 -42.17
N THR A 215 16.69 -25.84 -43.21
CA THR A 215 15.79 -24.95 -43.96
C THR A 215 14.33 -25.13 -43.50
N ARG A 216 13.60 -24.03 -43.34
CA ARG A 216 12.18 -23.98 -42.98
C ARG A 216 11.46 -23.09 -43.97
N VAL A 217 10.61 -23.70 -44.80
CA VAL A 217 9.80 -22.97 -45.79
C VAL A 217 8.41 -22.75 -45.21
N LEU A 218 7.94 -21.50 -45.22
CA LEU A 218 6.60 -21.12 -44.78
C LEU A 218 5.81 -20.43 -45.91
N SER A 219 4.48 -20.35 -45.78
CA SER A 219 3.66 -19.64 -46.76
C SER A 219 3.89 -18.12 -46.69
N GLY A 220 3.82 -17.44 -47.84
CA GLY A 220 3.99 -15.99 -47.95
C GLY A 220 5.25 -15.56 -48.70
N GLY A 221 5.29 -14.28 -49.05
CA GLY A 221 6.43 -13.61 -49.67
C GLY A 221 7.44 -13.06 -48.65
N HIS A 222 8.35 -12.18 -49.09
CA HIS A 222 9.52 -11.75 -48.32
C HIS A 222 9.23 -11.30 -46.88
N PHE A 223 8.16 -10.54 -46.64
CA PHE A 223 7.83 -9.98 -45.32
C PHE A 223 6.99 -10.90 -44.42
N PHE A 224 7.15 -12.22 -44.56
CA PHE A 224 6.44 -13.24 -43.76
C PHE A 224 6.64 -13.09 -42.25
N VAL A 225 7.73 -12.43 -41.80
CA VAL A 225 7.97 -12.14 -40.37
C VAL A 225 6.82 -11.35 -39.74
N ARG A 226 6.12 -10.53 -40.54
CA ARG A 226 4.94 -9.77 -40.13
C ARG A 226 3.65 -10.51 -40.46
N THR A 227 3.51 -10.99 -41.71
CA THR A 227 2.24 -11.53 -42.21
C THR A 227 1.95 -12.95 -41.69
N HIS A 228 2.98 -13.71 -41.32
CA HIS A 228 2.89 -15.11 -40.86
C HIS A 228 3.56 -15.31 -39.49
N ARG A 229 3.54 -14.26 -38.64
CA ARG A 229 4.21 -14.19 -37.33
C ARG A 229 3.98 -15.44 -36.45
N ARG A 230 2.71 -15.86 -36.29
CA ARG A 230 2.33 -17.02 -35.45
C ARG A 230 2.91 -18.35 -35.92
N GLU A 231 3.09 -18.52 -37.21
CA GLU A 231 3.70 -19.72 -37.78
C GLU A 231 5.21 -19.69 -37.56
N LEU A 232 5.83 -18.54 -37.82
CA LEU A 232 7.25 -18.32 -37.61
C LEU A 232 7.66 -18.49 -36.14
N THR A 233 6.95 -17.90 -35.19
CA THR A 233 7.26 -18.00 -33.74
C THR A 233 7.14 -19.44 -33.22
N ARG A 234 6.21 -20.24 -33.76
CA ARG A 234 6.11 -21.68 -33.48
C ARG A 234 7.34 -22.44 -33.98
N MET A 235 7.79 -22.15 -35.21
CA MET A 235 8.98 -22.80 -35.76
C MET A 235 10.26 -22.38 -35.03
N VAL A 236 10.42 -21.08 -34.73
CA VAL A 236 11.51 -20.54 -33.91
C VAL A 236 11.56 -21.24 -32.55
N THR A 237 10.40 -21.40 -31.88
CA THR A 237 10.30 -22.14 -30.61
C THR A 237 10.81 -23.57 -30.74
N ALA A 238 10.44 -24.27 -31.83
CA ALA A 238 10.85 -25.65 -32.06
C ALA A 238 12.36 -25.77 -32.28
N GLU A 239 12.98 -24.81 -32.97
CA GLU A 239 14.42 -24.79 -33.20
C GLU A 239 15.21 -24.41 -31.95
N LEU A 240 14.77 -23.40 -31.20
CA LEU A 240 15.39 -23.03 -29.92
C LEU A 240 15.39 -24.20 -28.92
N ARG A 241 14.31 -25.01 -28.89
CA ARG A 241 14.26 -26.24 -28.08
C ARG A 241 15.31 -27.28 -28.49
N ARG A 242 15.72 -27.30 -29.76
CA ARG A 242 16.73 -28.24 -30.27
C ARG A 242 18.15 -27.78 -30.02
N PHE A 243 18.36 -26.47 -29.92
CA PHE A 243 19.67 -25.87 -29.63
C PHE A 243 20.05 -25.95 -28.17
N LEU A 244 19.05 -25.93 -27.29
CA LEU A 244 19.27 -26.13 -25.87
C LEU A 244 19.51 -27.62 -25.60
N PRO A 245 20.40 -27.96 -24.66
CA PRO A 245 20.55 -29.33 -24.23
C PRO A 245 19.19 -29.89 -23.80
N PRO A 246 18.88 -31.15 -24.14
CA PRO A 246 17.67 -31.79 -23.66
C PRO A 246 17.67 -31.68 -22.14
N VAL A 247 16.68 -30.98 -21.60
CA VAL A 247 16.34 -31.17 -20.19
C VAL A 247 15.97 -32.63 -20.11
N ASP A 248 16.64 -33.39 -19.23
CA ASP A 248 16.34 -34.80 -19.02
C ASP A 248 14.83 -34.97 -18.93
N ARG A 249 14.27 -35.47 -20.02
CA ARG A 249 12.91 -35.97 -20.07
C ARG A 249 13.06 -37.46 -19.81
N PRO A 250 12.54 -37.98 -18.70
CA PRO A 250 12.46 -39.43 -18.55
C PRO A 250 11.66 -40.01 -19.73
N ARG A 251 12.19 -41.09 -20.30
CA ARG A 251 11.55 -41.90 -21.35
C ARG A 251 10.24 -42.51 -20.83
N SER A 252 9.32 -42.69 -21.76
CA SER A 252 7.98 -43.25 -21.62
C SER A 252 7.90 -44.61 -20.90
N ALA A 253 6.79 -44.80 -20.18
CA ALA A 253 6.18 -46.03 -19.65
C ALA A 253 6.75 -46.64 -18.35
N ALA A 254 6.54 -45.92 -17.25
CA ALA A 254 6.11 -46.44 -15.94
C ALA A 254 5.57 -45.24 -15.15
N VAL A 255 4.61 -45.44 -14.25
CA VAL A 255 4.02 -44.40 -13.37
C VAL A 255 5.15 -43.54 -12.77
N PRO A 256 5.15 -42.19 -12.89
CA PRO A 256 6.25 -41.40 -12.36
C PRO A 256 6.13 -41.26 -10.85
N GLU A 257 7.18 -41.66 -10.13
CA GLU A 257 7.46 -41.11 -8.78
C GLU A 257 7.79 -39.60 -8.87
N PRO A 258 7.47 -38.83 -7.82
CA PRO A 258 7.52 -37.37 -7.85
C PRO A 258 8.96 -36.85 -8.01
N VAL A 259 9.14 -35.95 -8.99
CA VAL A 259 10.33 -35.12 -9.14
C VAL A 259 10.52 -34.31 -7.85
N ARG A 260 11.64 -34.49 -7.14
CA ARG A 260 12.05 -33.59 -6.07
C ARG A 260 12.25 -32.18 -6.63
N ARG A 261 11.22 -31.34 -6.50
CA ARG A 261 11.25 -29.90 -6.76
C ARG A 261 12.05 -29.19 -5.67
N GLY A 262 12.57 -28.00 -5.96
CA GLY A 262 13.19 -27.13 -4.95
C GLY A 262 12.28 -26.99 -3.72
N ARG A 263 12.88 -26.72 -2.55
CA ARG A 263 12.17 -26.68 -1.27
C ARG A 263 11.01 -25.68 -1.37
N ILE A 264 9.77 -26.17 -1.17
CA ILE A 264 8.58 -25.33 -1.06
C ILE A 264 8.75 -24.46 0.19
N GLU A 265 8.53 -23.15 0.05
CA GLU A 265 8.57 -22.23 1.19
C GLU A 265 7.20 -22.28 1.89
N PRO A 266 7.11 -22.58 3.19
CA PRO A 266 5.84 -22.55 3.90
C PRO A 266 5.21 -21.15 3.86
N VAL A 267 3.88 -21.08 3.80
CA VAL A 267 3.14 -19.80 3.74
C VAL A 267 2.35 -19.61 5.03
N ALA A 268 2.59 -18.51 5.74
CA ALA A 268 1.86 -18.11 6.93
C ALA A 268 0.49 -17.52 6.58
N VAL A 269 -0.52 -17.87 7.38
CA VAL A 269 -1.81 -17.16 7.45
C VAL A 269 -1.67 -16.13 8.58
N VAL A 270 -1.65 -14.84 8.23
CA VAL A 270 -1.34 -13.75 9.18
C VAL A 270 -2.54 -12.91 9.57
N GLY A 271 -3.64 -12.95 8.81
CA GLY A 271 -4.88 -12.27 9.15
C GLY A 271 -6.11 -12.90 8.50
N ILE A 272 -7.26 -12.69 9.12
CA ILE A 272 -8.55 -13.31 8.76
C ILE A 272 -9.66 -12.27 8.86
N GLY A 273 -10.55 -12.24 7.87
CA GLY A 273 -11.83 -11.54 7.94
C GLY A 273 -12.94 -12.43 7.38
N CYS A 274 -14.15 -12.36 7.96
CA CYS A 274 -15.30 -13.07 7.38
C CYS A 274 -16.64 -12.43 7.74
N ARG A 275 -17.65 -12.72 6.92
CA ARG A 275 -19.08 -12.57 7.20
C ARG A 275 -19.76 -13.89 6.85
N LEU A 276 -20.29 -14.57 7.84
CA LEU A 276 -20.94 -15.87 7.71
C LEU A 276 -22.26 -15.86 8.49
N PRO A 277 -23.21 -16.77 8.20
CA PRO A 277 -24.47 -16.83 8.94
C PRO A 277 -24.23 -16.97 10.44
N GLY A 278 -24.78 -16.03 11.22
CA GLY A 278 -24.62 -15.97 12.68
C GLY A 278 -23.24 -15.49 13.16
N ALA A 279 -22.33 -15.06 12.28
CA ALA A 279 -20.99 -14.63 12.64
C ALA A 279 -20.47 -13.52 11.71
N ASP A 280 -20.32 -12.32 12.28
CA ASP A 280 -19.82 -11.15 11.53
C ASP A 280 -18.29 -11.00 11.58
N ASP A 281 -17.57 -11.84 12.29
CA ASP A 281 -16.10 -11.82 12.39
C ASP A 281 -15.54 -13.21 12.78
N PRO A 282 -14.21 -13.43 12.69
CA PRO A 282 -13.60 -14.72 13.02
C PRO A 282 -13.84 -15.18 14.47
N GLN A 283 -13.92 -14.25 15.42
CA GLN A 283 -14.13 -14.53 16.85
C GLN A 283 -15.59 -14.97 17.12
N ALA A 284 -16.56 -14.33 16.47
CA ALA A 284 -17.97 -14.74 16.47
C ALA A 284 -18.14 -16.11 15.82
N LEU A 285 -17.43 -16.38 14.72
CA LEU A 285 -17.42 -17.70 14.10
C LEU A 285 -16.85 -18.75 15.06
N TRP A 286 -15.73 -18.45 15.73
CA TRP A 286 -15.14 -19.38 16.69
C TRP A 286 -16.11 -19.74 17.83
N ARG A 287 -16.78 -18.75 18.42
CA ARG A 287 -17.82 -18.97 19.44
C ARG A 287 -18.96 -19.85 18.92
N LEU A 288 -19.50 -19.51 17.74
CA LEU A 288 -20.56 -20.28 17.06
C LEU A 288 -20.15 -21.76 16.88
N LEU A 289 -18.91 -22.02 16.47
CA LEU A 289 -18.38 -23.36 16.25
C LEU A 289 -18.22 -24.15 17.54
N VAL A 290 -17.63 -23.55 18.59
CA VAL A 290 -17.41 -24.19 19.89
C VAL A 290 -18.74 -24.51 20.58
N ASP A 291 -19.70 -23.59 20.49
CA ASP A 291 -21.04 -23.75 21.07
C ASP A 291 -21.93 -24.73 20.26
N GLY A 292 -21.45 -25.20 19.10
CA GLY A 292 -22.17 -26.15 18.26
C GLY A 292 -23.46 -25.58 17.66
N VAL A 293 -23.47 -24.29 17.32
CA VAL A 293 -24.66 -23.60 16.81
C VAL A 293 -24.92 -23.95 15.33
N ASP A 294 -26.20 -24.19 15.01
CA ASP A 294 -26.74 -24.34 13.67
C ASP A 294 -27.40 -23.02 13.24
N ALA A 295 -26.75 -22.30 12.33
CA ALA A 295 -27.13 -20.98 11.85
C ALA A 295 -28.06 -21.00 10.62
N VAL A 296 -28.51 -22.17 10.18
CA VAL A 296 -29.41 -22.28 9.03
C VAL A 296 -30.84 -21.90 9.45
N THR A 297 -31.44 -20.92 8.78
CA THR A 297 -32.78 -20.40 9.08
C THR A 297 -33.73 -20.60 7.91
N GLU A 298 -34.99 -20.18 8.07
CA GLU A 298 -35.87 -19.99 6.92
C GLU A 298 -35.48 -18.72 6.14
N VAL A 299 -35.82 -18.63 4.84
CA VAL A 299 -35.57 -17.44 4.01
C VAL A 299 -36.17 -16.21 4.71
N PRO A 300 -35.38 -15.15 5.01
CA PRO A 300 -35.86 -13.99 5.73
C PRO A 300 -37.07 -13.32 5.05
N GLU A 301 -38.08 -12.91 5.84
CA GLU A 301 -39.33 -12.31 5.34
C GLU A 301 -39.07 -11.14 4.37
N ARG A 302 -38.14 -10.24 4.73
CA ARG A 302 -37.70 -9.09 3.91
C ARG A 302 -37.30 -9.47 2.47
N ARG A 303 -36.79 -10.68 2.26
CA ARG A 303 -36.40 -11.18 0.93
C ARG A 303 -37.60 -11.74 0.18
N THR A 304 -38.55 -12.35 0.89
CA THR A 304 -39.78 -12.93 0.32
C THR A 304 -40.82 -11.88 -0.11
N GLU A 305 -40.78 -10.67 0.44
CA GLU A 305 -41.72 -9.59 0.14
C GLU A 305 -41.36 -8.78 -1.12
N HIS A 306 -40.15 -8.90 -1.66
CA HIS A 306 -39.72 -8.12 -2.83
C HIS A 306 -40.47 -8.60 -4.11
N PRO A 307 -41.43 -7.82 -4.66
CA PRO A 307 -42.32 -8.32 -5.72
C PRO A 307 -41.60 -8.59 -7.04
N ALA A 308 -40.41 -8.01 -7.26
CA ALA A 308 -39.56 -8.34 -8.41
C ALA A 308 -38.74 -9.64 -8.25
N VAL A 309 -38.55 -10.14 -7.02
CA VAL A 309 -37.80 -11.38 -6.73
C VAL A 309 -38.77 -12.57 -6.67
N PHE A 310 -39.94 -12.40 -6.04
CA PHE A 310 -40.91 -13.49 -5.84
C PHE A 310 -42.26 -13.30 -6.57
N GLY A 311 -42.60 -12.10 -7.03
CA GLY A 311 -43.93 -11.78 -7.55
C GLY A 311 -44.19 -12.07 -9.05
N ARG A 312 -43.16 -12.45 -9.83
CA ARG A 312 -43.28 -12.72 -11.29
C ARG A 312 -42.49 -13.93 -11.80
N LEU A 313 -42.19 -14.92 -10.97
CA LEU A 313 -41.47 -16.10 -11.44
C LEU A 313 -42.40 -17.01 -12.26
N PRO A 314 -42.04 -17.37 -13.51
CA PRO A 314 -42.69 -18.47 -14.21
C PRO A 314 -42.33 -19.78 -13.49
N ALA A 315 -43.34 -20.47 -12.94
CA ALA A 315 -43.27 -21.84 -12.45
C ALA A 315 -42.20 -22.17 -11.39
N VAL A 316 -42.09 -21.41 -10.29
CA VAL A 316 -41.59 -22.02 -9.05
C VAL A 316 -42.71 -22.94 -8.53
N PRO A 317 -42.48 -24.25 -8.35
CA PRO A 317 -43.50 -25.15 -7.85
C PRO A 317 -44.03 -24.68 -6.49
N SER A 318 -45.35 -24.71 -6.28
CA SER A 318 -45.94 -24.49 -4.96
C SER A 318 -45.38 -25.54 -3.99
N GLY A 319 -44.64 -25.10 -2.96
CA GLY A 319 -44.01 -25.99 -1.97
C GLY A 319 -42.48 -26.03 -1.97
N PHE A 320 -41.80 -25.12 -2.69
CA PHE A 320 -40.34 -24.94 -2.64
C PHE A 320 -39.81 -24.78 -1.20
N ARG A 321 -38.74 -25.49 -0.85
CA ARG A 321 -38.16 -25.46 0.51
C ARG A 321 -37.44 -24.15 0.77
N ARG A 322 -37.73 -23.50 1.90
CA ARG A 322 -37.25 -22.15 2.22
C ARG A 322 -36.17 -22.13 3.29
N PHE A 323 -35.18 -23.04 3.28
CA PHE A 323 -34.09 -23.03 4.25
C PHE A 323 -32.78 -22.55 3.62
N GLY A 324 -31.96 -21.84 4.39
CA GLY A 324 -30.63 -21.38 3.98
C GLY A 324 -29.85 -20.73 5.12
N GLY A 325 -28.54 -20.62 4.97
CA GLY A 325 -27.73 -19.75 5.82
C GLY A 325 -27.68 -18.36 5.18
N PHE A 326 -28.15 -17.33 5.88
CA PHE A 326 -28.24 -15.98 5.33
C PHE A 326 -27.43 -15.00 6.17
N LEU A 327 -26.86 -14.00 5.51
CA LEU A 327 -26.29 -12.85 6.19
C LEU A 327 -27.40 -11.88 6.62
N ASP A 328 -27.22 -11.27 7.79
CA ASP A 328 -28.19 -10.36 8.38
C ASP A 328 -28.34 -9.08 7.54
N ASP A 329 -27.22 -8.52 7.08
CA ASP A 329 -27.17 -7.34 6.21
C ASP A 329 -26.35 -7.60 4.94
N VAL A 330 -27.00 -7.37 3.78
CA VAL A 330 -26.38 -7.41 2.44
C VAL A 330 -26.67 -6.12 1.67
N GLU A 331 -27.35 -5.15 2.29
CA GLU A 331 -27.70 -3.88 1.67
C GLU A 331 -26.82 -2.75 2.22
N GLY A 332 -26.31 -2.87 3.44
CA GLY A 332 -25.38 -1.91 4.05
C GLY A 332 -24.00 -1.89 3.41
N PHE A 333 -23.49 -0.69 3.16
CA PHE A 333 -22.10 -0.47 2.72
C PHE A 333 -21.66 0.96 3.04
N ASP A 334 -20.40 1.14 3.45
CA ASP A 334 -19.78 2.46 3.62
C ASP A 334 -19.08 2.92 2.34
N ALA A 335 -19.87 3.38 1.36
CA ALA A 335 -19.35 3.78 0.06
C ALA A 335 -18.37 4.97 0.12
N ALA A 336 -18.64 5.93 1.03
CA ALA A 336 -17.83 7.13 1.17
C ALA A 336 -16.41 6.82 1.65
N PHE A 337 -16.26 5.83 2.54
CA PHE A 337 -14.95 5.36 2.98
C PHE A 337 -14.05 4.96 1.81
N PHE A 338 -14.60 4.21 0.84
CA PHE A 338 -13.86 3.71 -0.33
C PHE A 338 -13.81 4.71 -1.50
N GLY A 339 -14.31 5.93 -1.34
CA GLY A 339 -14.38 6.92 -2.43
C GLY A 339 -15.31 6.47 -3.56
N ILE A 340 -16.41 5.79 -3.23
CA ILE A 340 -17.40 5.27 -4.18
C ILE A 340 -18.65 6.16 -4.09
N SER A 341 -19.14 6.64 -5.23
CA SER A 341 -20.36 7.45 -5.25
C SER A 341 -21.60 6.61 -4.89
N PRO A 342 -22.65 7.21 -4.30
CA PRO A 342 -23.91 6.49 -4.04
C PRO A 342 -24.49 5.82 -5.29
N ARG A 343 -24.41 6.49 -6.45
CA ARG A 343 -24.90 5.96 -7.72
C ARG A 343 -24.15 4.70 -8.16
N GLU A 344 -22.83 4.68 -8.01
CA GLU A 344 -22.04 3.48 -8.29
C GLU A 344 -22.33 2.38 -7.27
N ALA A 345 -22.37 2.73 -5.99
CA ALA A 345 -22.58 1.79 -4.90
C ALA A 345 -23.89 1.00 -5.08
N ASP A 346 -24.98 1.66 -5.47
CA ASP A 346 -26.28 1.02 -5.73
C ASP A 346 -26.21 -0.03 -6.85
N ARG A 347 -25.29 0.12 -7.80
CA ARG A 347 -25.08 -0.82 -8.92
C ARG A 347 -24.11 -1.95 -8.60
N MET A 348 -23.35 -1.83 -7.52
CA MET A 348 -22.40 -2.84 -7.08
C MET A 348 -23.11 -4.05 -6.47
N ASP A 349 -22.74 -5.23 -6.95
CA ASP A 349 -23.07 -6.51 -6.33
C ASP A 349 -22.63 -6.47 -4.86
N PRO A 350 -23.52 -6.81 -3.90
CA PRO A 350 -23.14 -6.82 -2.51
C PRO A 350 -21.95 -7.73 -2.19
N GLN A 351 -21.65 -8.73 -3.03
CA GLN A 351 -20.40 -9.51 -2.94
C GLN A 351 -19.16 -8.61 -3.03
N GLN A 352 -19.13 -7.65 -3.96
CA GLN A 352 -18.00 -6.72 -4.10
C GLN A 352 -17.89 -5.78 -2.89
N ARG A 353 -19.04 -5.31 -2.37
CA ARG A 353 -19.11 -4.41 -1.22
C ARG A 353 -18.59 -5.07 0.04
N LEU A 354 -19.09 -6.26 0.36
CA LEU A 354 -18.64 -7.05 1.50
C LEU A 354 -17.16 -7.44 1.38
N LEU A 355 -16.69 -7.80 0.18
CA LEU A 355 -15.27 -8.12 -0.04
C LEU A 355 -14.34 -6.93 0.26
N LEU A 356 -14.76 -5.69 -0.03
CA LEU A 356 -13.96 -4.50 0.28
C LEU A 356 -13.83 -4.30 1.80
N GLU A 357 -14.93 -4.39 2.53
CA GLU A 357 -14.92 -4.28 4.00
C GLU A 357 -14.12 -5.43 4.65
N VAL A 358 -14.39 -6.67 4.24
CA VAL A 358 -13.75 -7.86 4.85
C VAL A 358 -12.26 -7.95 4.48
N ALA A 359 -11.85 -7.49 3.30
CA ALA A 359 -10.43 -7.41 2.96
C ALA A 359 -9.69 -6.35 3.78
N TRP A 360 -10.33 -5.22 4.08
CA TRP A 360 -9.79 -4.21 4.98
C TRP A 360 -9.61 -4.77 6.39
N GLU A 361 -10.65 -5.43 6.92
CA GLU A 361 -10.63 -6.03 8.26
C GLU A 361 -9.58 -7.14 8.38
N ALA A 362 -9.42 -7.99 7.36
CA ALA A 362 -8.41 -9.04 7.38
C ALA A 362 -6.98 -8.48 7.45
N LEU A 363 -6.74 -7.31 6.85
CA LEU A 363 -5.47 -6.59 6.94
C LEU A 363 -5.28 -5.93 8.31
N GLU A 364 -6.33 -5.34 8.89
CA GLU A 364 -6.30 -4.82 10.27
C GLU A 364 -6.08 -5.94 11.29
N ASP A 365 -6.70 -7.11 11.09
CA ASP A 365 -6.47 -8.31 11.89
C ASP A 365 -5.02 -8.81 11.73
N ALA A 366 -4.42 -8.70 10.55
CA ALA A 366 -2.99 -8.96 10.35
C ALA A 366 -2.07 -7.92 11.01
N GLY A 367 -2.60 -6.81 11.55
CA GLY A 367 -1.82 -5.69 12.05
C GLY A 367 -1.05 -4.96 10.95
N ILE A 368 -1.54 -5.04 9.71
CA ILE A 368 -0.95 -4.38 8.53
C ILE A 368 -1.83 -3.18 8.17
N PRO A 369 -1.34 -1.94 8.27
CA PRO A 369 -2.09 -0.77 7.81
C PRO A 369 -2.41 -0.94 6.31
N PRO A 370 -3.69 -0.98 5.88
CA PRO A 370 -4.02 -1.24 4.48
C PRO A 370 -3.40 -0.23 3.51
N THR A 371 -3.24 1.03 3.95
CA THR A 371 -2.60 2.09 3.19
C THR A 371 -1.09 1.90 2.97
N ALA A 372 -0.42 1.10 3.81
CA ALA A 372 1.01 0.81 3.66
C ALA A 372 1.29 -0.16 2.49
N LEU A 373 0.26 -0.82 1.95
CA LEU A 373 0.37 -1.74 0.83
C LEU A 373 0.28 -1.05 -0.55
N ALA A 374 0.01 0.25 -0.59
CA ALA A 374 -0.08 1.00 -1.85
C ALA A 374 1.22 0.87 -2.67
N GLY A 375 1.09 0.54 -3.95
CA GLY A 375 2.20 0.33 -4.88
C GLY A 375 2.93 -1.02 -4.74
N THR A 376 2.62 -1.83 -3.72
CA THR A 376 3.31 -3.11 -3.47
C THR A 376 2.81 -4.22 -4.41
N ARG A 377 3.59 -5.30 -4.53
CA ARG A 377 3.21 -6.50 -5.31
C ARG A 377 2.30 -7.44 -4.51
N THR A 378 1.29 -6.88 -3.85
CA THR A 378 0.26 -7.68 -3.19
C THR A 378 -0.69 -8.28 -4.22
N GLY A 379 -0.86 -9.60 -4.22
CA GLY A 379 -1.82 -10.29 -5.09
C GLY A 379 -3.22 -10.41 -4.47
N VAL A 380 -4.24 -10.51 -5.32
CA VAL A 380 -5.66 -10.66 -4.92
C VAL A 380 -6.29 -11.80 -5.72
N PHE A 381 -6.78 -12.82 -5.03
CA PHE A 381 -7.38 -14.02 -5.63
C PHE A 381 -8.76 -14.24 -5.02
N VAL A 382 -9.83 -14.12 -5.81
CA VAL A 382 -11.21 -14.20 -5.32
C VAL A 382 -11.94 -15.36 -5.99
N GLY A 383 -12.44 -16.30 -5.19
CA GLY A 383 -13.38 -17.32 -5.63
C GLY A 383 -14.83 -16.81 -5.56
N GLN A 384 -15.61 -17.05 -6.60
CA GLN A 384 -17.02 -16.64 -6.62
C GLN A 384 -17.87 -17.63 -7.43
N MET A 385 -19.14 -17.74 -7.06
CA MET A 385 -20.17 -18.47 -7.79
C MET A 385 -21.46 -17.65 -7.82
N GLY A 386 -22.16 -17.62 -8.96
CA GLY A 386 -23.44 -16.89 -9.11
C GLY A 386 -23.34 -15.37 -9.28
N ARG A 387 -24.20 -14.78 -10.13
CA ARG A 387 -24.25 -13.33 -10.41
C ARG A 387 -25.66 -12.79 -10.23
N ASP A 388 -26.30 -13.18 -9.13
CA ASP A 388 -27.72 -12.94 -8.91
C ASP A 388 -28.07 -11.43 -8.97
N TYR A 389 -27.19 -10.56 -8.48
CA TYR A 389 -27.42 -9.12 -8.50
C TYR A 389 -27.42 -8.52 -9.92
N TRP A 390 -26.55 -9.03 -10.80
CA TRP A 390 -26.54 -8.66 -12.22
C TRP A 390 -27.85 -9.10 -12.90
N GLU A 391 -28.31 -10.32 -12.63
CA GLU A 391 -29.58 -10.81 -13.18
C GLU A 391 -30.77 -9.99 -12.69
N LEU A 392 -30.78 -9.61 -11.41
CA LEU A 392 -31.80 -8.73 -10.83
C LEU A 392 -31.82 -7.35 -11.53
N GLN A 393 -30.66 -6.74 -11.76
CA GLN A 393 -30.56 -5.47 -12.48
C GLN A 393 -31.04 -5.59 -13.93
N ALA A 394 -30.66 -6.67 -14.62
CA ALA A 394 -31.09 -6.93 -16.00
C ALA A 394 -32.61 -7.05 -16.13
N ARG A 395 -33.27 -7.76 -15.20
CA ARG A 395 -34.74 -7.93 -15.18
C ARG A 395 -35.51 -6.64 -14.96
N GLN A 396 -34.86 -5.64 -14.35
CA GLN A 396 -35.48 -4.36 -14.00
C GLN A 396 -35.01 -3.21 -14.91
N SER A 397 -34.42 -3.53 -16.06
CA SER A 397 -33.87 -2.56 -17.03
C SER A 397 -32.91 -1.55 -16.39
N ALA A 398 -32.16 -2.02 -15.39
CA ALA A 398 -31.31 -1.22 -14.54
C ALA A 398 -29.83 -1.40 -14.96
N LEU A 399 -29.57 -1.44 -16.27
CA LEU A 399 -28.25 -1.72 -16.84
C LEU A 399 -27.58 -0.43 -17.34
N ASP A 400 -26.43 -0.13 -16.76
CA ASP A 400 -25.50 0.90 -17.21
C ASP A 400 -24.05 0.41 -17.03
N LEU A 401 -23.08 1.29 -17.23
CA LEU A 401 -21.68 0.92 -17.08
C LEU A 401 -21.30 0.57 -15.64
N HIS A 402 -21.93 1.20 -14.64
CA HIS A 402 -21.71 0.84 -13.23
C HIS A 402 -22.35 -0.52 -12.90
N ALA A 403 -23.44 -0.93 -13.55
CA ALA A 403 -23.98 -2.29 -13.43
C ALA A 403 -23.04 -3.33 -14.05
N LEU A 404 -22.38 -2.99 -15.18
CA LEU A 404 -21.40 -3.86 -15.83
C LEU A 404 -20.18 -4.11 -14.92
N THR A 405 -19.60 -3.06 -14.35
CA THR A 405 -18.46 -3.16 -13.41
C THR A 405 -18.88 -3.65 -12.03
N GLY A 406 -20.12 -3.36 -11.63
CA GLY A 406 -20.70 -3.71 -10.34
C GLY A 406 -21.12 -5.17 -10.21
N GLY A 407 -21.41 -5.88 -11.31
CA GLY A 407 -21.76 -7.31 -11.22
C GLY A 407 -21.78 -8.08 -12.54
N GLY A 408 -21.77 -7.40 -13.69
CA GLY A 408 -21.77 -8.07 -15.00
C GLY A 408 -20.48 -8.83 -15.31
N LEU A 409 -19.33 -8.31 -14.87
CA LEU A 409 -18.00 -8.88 -15.10
C LEU A 409 -17.31 -9.30 -13.79
N PRO A 410 -17.05 -10.60 -13.56
CA PRO A 410 -16.45 -11.09 -12.30
C PRO A 410 -15.07 -10.54 -11.99
N SER A 411 -14.31 -10.14 -13.01
CA SER A 411 -12.95 -9.60 -12.83
C SER A 411 -12.90 -8.38 -11.90
N PHE A 412 -14.01 -7.67 -11.72
CA PHE A 412 -14.10 -6.53 -10.82
C PHE A 412 -14.17 -6.90 -9.33
N LEU A 413 -14.45 -8.17 -8.98
CA LEU A 413 -14.37 -8.63 -7.58
C LEU A 413 -12.95 -8.48 -7.02
N SER A 414 -11.97 -9.08 -7.69
CA SER A 414 -10.55 -8.92 -7.33
C SER A 414 -10.01 -7.54 -7.71
N GLY A 415 -10.43 -7.02 -8.88
CA GLY A 415 -9.93 -5.75 -9.41
C GLY A 415 -10.26 -4.55 -8.52
N ARG A 416 -11.44 -4.51 -7.88
CA ARG A 416 -11.82 -3.41 -6.98
C ARG A 416 -11.01 -3.40 -5.68
N ILE A 417 -10.69 -4.57 -5.12
CA ILE A 417 -9.79 -4.63 -3.95
C ILE A 417 -8.41 -4.11 -4.34
N SER A 418 -7.87 -4.55 -5.48
CA SER A 418 -6.59 -4.05 -5.99
C SER A 418 -6.61 -2.54 -6.23
N PHE A 419 -7.71 -2.00 -6.78
CA PHE A 419 -7.86 -0.57 -7.03
C PHE A 419 -7.98 0.25 -5.74
N ALA A 420 -8.84 -0.17 -4.81
CA ALA A 420 -9.08 0.55 -3.55
C ALA A 420 -7.84 0.62 -2.64
N LEU A 421 -6.98 -0.40 -2.70
CA LEU A 421 -5.76 -0.50 -1.89
C LEU A 421 -4.46 -0.20 -2.68
N ASP A 422 -4.57 0.20 -3.96
CA ASP A 422 -3.46 0.44 -4.89
C ASP A 422 -2.45 -0.72 -5.01
N LEU A 423 -2.94 -1.95 -5.13
CA LEU A 423 -2.13 -3.18 -5.18
C LEU A 423 -1.69 -3.51 -6.61
N ARG A 424 -0.42 -3.92 -6.78
CA ARG A 424 0.21 -4.14 -8.10
C ARG A 424 0.56 -5.61 -8.38
N GLY A 425 0.16 -6.55 -7.52
CA GLY A 425 0.31 -7.99 -7.78
C GLY A 425 -0.79 -8.55 -8.71
N PRO A 426 -0.77 -9.86 -8.98
CA PRO A 426 -1.82 -10.52 -9.76
C PRO A 426 -3.20 -10.32 -9.14
N SER A 427 -4.20 -9.95 -9.95
CA SER A 427 -5.60 -9.79 -9.52
C SER A 427 -6.49 -10.70 -10.34
N VAL A 428 -7.02 -11.76 -9.72
CA VAL A 428 -7.73 -12.85 -10.41
C VAL A 428 -9.02 -13.19 -9.69
N SER A 429 -10.11 -13.27 -10.45
CA SER A 429 -11.38 -13.84 -10.00
C SER A 429 -11.58 -15.21 -10.69
N VAL A 430 -11.91 -16.24 -9.92
CA VAL A 430 -12.01 -17.64 -10.37
C VAL A 430 -13.36 -18.25 -10.03
N ASP A 431 -13.92 -19.01 -10.97
CA ASP A 431 -15.13 -19.81 -10.80
C ASP A 431 -14.82 -21.28 -11.15
N THR A 432 -14.70 -22.09 -10.11
CA THR A 432 -14.64 -23.56 -10.18
C THR A 432 -15.81 -24.17 -9.41
N ALA A 433 -16.96 -23.49 -9.41
CA ALA A 433 -18.14 -23.82 -8.60
C ALA A 433 -17.81 -23.86 -7.09
N CYS A 434 -18.19 -24.93 -6.38
CA CYS A 434 -18.02 -25.04 -4.93
C CYS A 434 -16.55 -25.06 -4.44
N SER A 435 -15.58 -25.29 -5.34
CA SER A 435 -14.14 -25.23 -5.01
C SER A 435 -13.47 -23.89 -5.32
N SER A 436 -14.24 -22.87 -5.74
CA SER A 436 -13.73 -21.56 -6.18
C SER A 436 -12.79 -20.90 -5.17
N SER A 437 -13.22 -20.71 -3.93
CA SER A 437 -12.39 -20.02 -2.95
C SER A 437 -11.18 -20.81 -2.47
N LEU A 438 -11.24 -22.15 -2.42
CA LEU A 438 -10.04 -22.95 -2.11
C LEU A 438 -9.07 -22.98 -3.31
N THR A 439 -9.60 -22.89 -4.53
CA THR A 439 -8.79 -22.65 -5.74
C THR A 439 -8.10 -21.29 -5.65
N ALA A 440 -8.79 -20.25 -5.16
CA ALA A 440 -8.17 -18.94 -4.93
C ALA A 440 -7.03 -19.01 -3.90
N VAL A 441 -7.19 -19.73 -2.79
CA VAL A 441 -6.10 -20.01 -1.83
C VAL A 441 -4.94 -20.76 -2.50
N HIS A 442 -5.23 -21.76 -3.34
CA HIS A 442 -4.20 -22.49 -4.08
C HIS A 442 -3.40 -21.57 -5.02
N LEU A 443 -4.07 -20.68 -5.75
CA LEU A 443 -3.43 -19.73 -6.66
C LEU A 443 -2.62 -18.67 -5.91
N ALA A 444 -3.13 -18.17 -4.79
CA ALA A 444 -2.39 -17.25 -3.91
C ALA A 444 -1.11 -17.91 -3.38
N TRP A 445 -1.22 -19.14 -2.88
CA TRP A 445 -0.07 -19.95 -2.46
C TRP A 445 0.94 -20.12 -3.60
N GLN A 446 0.50 -20.48 -4.81
CA GLN A 446 1.40 -20.60 -5.98
C GLN A 446 2.07 -19.26 -6.32
N SER A 447 1.35 -18.15 -6.28
CA SER A 447 1.91 -16.82 -6.61
C SER A 447 3.02 -16.41 -5.63
N LEU A 448 2.85 -16.73 -4.35
CA LEU A 448 3.90 -16.55 -3.33
C LEU A 448 5.10 -17.47 -3.57
N GLN A 449 4.88 -18.75 -3.92
CA GLN A 449 5.97 -19.68 -4.27
C GLN A 449 6.80 -19.19 -5.46
N LEU A 450 6.15 -18.54 -6.44
CA LEU A 450 6.79 -18.06 -7.66
C LEU A 450 7.42 -16.67 -7.50
N GLY A 451 7.12 -15.94 -6.42
CA GLY A 451 7.57 -14.57 -6.19
C GLY A 451 6.86 -13.53 -7.06
N ASP A 452 5.69 -13.88 -7.61
CA ASP A 452 4.81 -12.97 -8.33
C ASP A 452 4.05 -12.05 -7.35
N SER A 453 3.86 -12.52 -6.12
CA SER A 453 3.34 -11.75 -4.99
C SER A 453 4.29 -11.82 -3.79
N ASP A 454 4.40 -10.71 -3.03
CA ASP A 454 5.12 -10.68 -1.75
C ASP A 454 4.18 -10.91 -0.55
N LEU A 455 2.90 -10.57 -0.74
CA LEU A 455 1.76 -10.80 0.14
C LEU A 455 0.57 -11.14 -0.75
N ALA A 456 -0.36 -11.98 -0.32
CA ALA A 456 -1.55 -12.32 -1.10
C ALA A 456 -2.82 -12.32 -0.26
N LEU A 457 -3.87 -11.70 -0.80
CA LEU A 457 -5.24 -11.83 -0.30
C LEU A 457 -5.92 -12.98 -1.06
N ALA A 458 -6.37 -14.00 -0.34
CA ALA A 458 -7.19 -15.07 -0.89
C ALA A 458 -8.59 -14.98 -0.30
N ALA A 459 -9.61 -14.97 -1.15
CA ALA A 459 -10.98 -14.68 -0.75
C ALA A 459 -12.01 -15.60 -1.42
N GLY A 460 -13.19 -15.65 -0.83
CA GLY A 460 -14.39 -16.29 -1.39
C GLY A 460 -15.63 -15.47 -1.07
N ALA A 461 -16.54 -15.32 -2.03
CA ALA A 461 -17.83 -14.69 -1.82
C ALA A 461 -18.96 -15.50 -2.48
N ASN A 462 -20.10 -15.54 -1.81
CA ASN A 462 -21.34 -16.12 -2.32
C ASN A 462 -22.56 -15.49 -1.64
N LEU A 463 -23.56 -15.07 -2.42
CA LEU A 463 -24.85 -14.59 -1.92
C LEU A 463 -26.00 -15.30 -2.62
N VAL A 464 -27.12 -15.46 -1.92
CA VAL A 464 -28.33 -16.14 -2.39
C VAL A 464 -29.43 -15.08 -2.52
N LEU A 465 -29.47 -14.39 -3.66
CA LEU A 465 -30.44 -13.32 -3.89
C LEU A 465 -31.63 -13.78 -4.75
N LEU A 466 -31.44 -14.84 -5.54
CA LEU A 466 -32.42 -15.37 -6.47
C LEU A 466 -32.77 -16.86 -6.19
N PRO A 467 -34.06 -17.26 -6.27
CA PRO A 467 -34.50 -18.62 -5.93
C PRO A 467 -34.28 -19.68 -7.02
N GLU A 468 -33.95 -19.30 -8.25
CA GLU A 468 -33.96 -20.17 -9.43
C GLU A 468 -32.96 -21.31 -9.33
N LEU A 469 -31.73 -21.01 -8.93
CA LEU A 469 -30.70 -22.03 -8.79
C LEU A 469 -31.07 -23.04 -7.69
N ALA A 470 -31.72 -22.56 -6.63
CA ALA A 470 -32.22 -23.41 -5.56
C ALA A 470 -33.36 -24.32 -6.05
N ALA A 471 -34.26 -23.82 -6.91
CA ALA A 471 -35.29 -24.61 -7.58
C ALA A 471 -34.71 -25.69 -8.50
N ILE A 472 -33.65 -25.38 -9.24
CA ILE A 472 -32.94 -26.35 -10.09
C ILE A 472 -32.30 -27.46 -9.23
N TYR A 473 -31.60 -27.09 -8.15
CA TYR A 473 -30.99 -28.08 -7.25
C TYR A 473 -32.02 -28.98 -6.56
N GLU A 474 -33.20 -28.46 -6.21
CA GLU A 474 -34.29 -29.29 -5.70
C GLU A 474 -34.82 -30.26 -6.77
N GLN A 475 -35.01 -29.80 -8.02
CA GLN A 475 -35.47 -30.65 -9.14
C GLN A 475 -34.54 -31.84 -9.42
N VAL A 476 -33.22 -31.64 -9.31
CA VAL A 476 -32.23 -32.70 -9.51
C VAL A 476 -31.88 -33.47 -8.23
N GLY A 477 -32.57 -33.17 -7.11
CA GLY A 477 -32.45 -33.92 -5.86
C GLY A 477 -31.18 -33.66 -5.04
N LEU A 478 -30.52 -32.51 -5.23
CA LEU A 478 -29.30 -32.14 -4.49
C LEU A 478 -29.59 -31.42 -3.17
N MET A 479 -30.77 -30.81 -3.03
CA MET A 479 -31.17 -30.07 -1.83
C MET A 479 -31.69 -31.00 -0.72
N SER A 480 -31.27 -30.74 0.52
CA SER A 480 -31.77 -31.44 1.71
C SER A 480 -33.26 -31.21 1.89
N ARG A 481 -34.00 -32.28 2.18
CA ARG A 481 -35.43 -32.17 2.52
C ARG A 481 -35.63 -31.60 3.91
N ARG A 482 -34.67 -31.83 4.81
CA ARG A 482 -34.71 -31.37 6.19
C ARG A 482 -34.10 -29.98 6.37
N GLY A 483 -33.59 -29.38 5.29
CA GLY A 483 -33.02 -28.04 5.28
C GLY A 483 -31.70 -27.94 6.05
N ARG A 484 -30.91 -29.03 6.11
CA ARG A 484 -29.63 -29.09 6.83
C ARG A 484 -28.61 -29.95 6.10
N CYS A 485 -27.34 -29.54 6.09
CA CYS A 485 -26.24 -30.38 5.62
C CYS A 485 -25.84 -31.35 6.75
N ARG A 486 -26.27 -32.61 6.68
CA ARG A 486 -25.98 -33.62 7.71
C ARG A 486 -24.77 -34.49 7.36
N PHE A 487 -23.62 -33.85 7.13
CA PHE A 487 -22.40 -34.55 6.76
C PHE A 487 -21.98 -35.59 7.80
N GLY A 488 -21.72 -36.81 7.34
CA GLY A 488 -21.27 -37.93 8.18
C GLY A 488 -22.36 -38.57 9.04
N ASP A 489 -23.61 -38.12 8.93
CA ASP A 489 -24.77 -38.76 9.54
C ASP A 489 -25.49 -39.67 8.52
N ALA A 490 -26.02 -40.79 8.98
CA ALA A 490 -26.75 -41.76 8.15
C ALA A 490 -28.00 -41.16 7.46
N SER A 491 -28.53 -40.06 7.98
CA SER A 491 -29.69 -39.35 7.44
C SER A 491 -29.38 -38.23 6.44
N GLY A 492 -28.12 -38.08 6.03
CA GLY A 492 -27.69 -37.13 5.00
C GLY A 492 -28.49 -37.27 3.69
N ASP A 493 -29.22 -36.21 3.31
CA ASP A 493 -30.16 -36.23 2.18
C ASP A 493 -29.98 -35.08 1.18
N GLY A 494 -28.87 -34.35 1.26
CA GLY A 494 -28.58 -33.19 0.42
C GLY A 494 -27.95 -32.03 1.19
N PHE A 495 -27.65 -30.94 0.48
CA PHE A 495 -27.15 -29.70 1.09
C PHE A 495 -28.24 -28.64 1.20
N VAL A 496 -27.96 -27.58 1.95
CA VAL A 496 -28.74 -26.34 1.97
C VAL A 496 -27.84 -25.19 1.51
N ARG A 497 -28.34 -24.30 0.64
CA ARG A 497 -27.56 -23.15 0.16
C ARG A 497 -27.27 -22.19 1.30
N SER A 498 -26.16 -21.47 1.19
CA SER A 498 -25.76 -20.48 2.19
C SER A 498 -25.03 -19.30 1.56
N GLU A 499 -24.94 -18.23 2.32
CA GLU A 499 -24.22 -17.02 2.01
C GLU A 499 -22.90 -16.98 2.78
N GLY A 500 -21.92 -16.25 2.27
CA GLY A 500 -20.69 -16.07 3.00
C GLY A 500 -19.64 -15.29 2.23
N VAL A 501 -18.85 -14.53 2.98
CA VAL A 501 -17.63 -13.86 2.51
C VAL A 501 -16.50 -14.20 3.47
N GLY A 502 -15.34 -14.56 2.94
CA GLY A 502 -14.14 -14.79 3.75
C GLY A 502 -12.90 -14.32 3.01
N VAL A 503 -11.97 -13.72 3.73
CA VAL A 503 -10.67 -13.24 3.23
C VAL A 503 -9.58 -13.68 4.20
N VAL A 504 -8.46 -14.16 3.67
CA VAL A 504 -7.25 -14.45 4.45
C VAL A 504 -6.03 -13.74 3.85
N VAL A 505 -5.14 -13.30 4.72
CA VAL A 505 -3.87 -12.64 4.36
C VAL A 505 -2.74 -13.66 4.45
N LEU A 506 -2.01 -13.84 3.36
CA LEU A 506 -0.98 -14.86 3.21
C LEU A 506 0.40 -14.22 2.94
N LYS A 507 1.44 -14.69 3.63
CA LYS A 507 2.84 -14.28 3.43
C LYS A 507 3.77 -15.49 3.45
N PRO A 508 4.94 -15.45 2.78
CA PRO A 508 5.98 -16.44 3.03
C PRO A 508 6.33 -16.45 4.52
N LEU A 509 6.43 -17.62 5.15
CA LEU A 509 6.62 -17.74 6.61
C LEU A 509 7.89 -17.02 7.08
N ALA A 510 8.98 -17.09 6.30
CA ALA A 510 10.20 -16.35 6.59
C ALA A 510 9.98 -14.83 6.65
N GLN A 511 9.17 -14.27 5.75
CA GLN A 511 8.85 -12.85 5.73
C GLN A 511 7.92 -12.47 6.88
N ALA A 512 6.92 -13.31 7.18
CA ALA A 512 6.02 -13.07 8.30
C ALA A 512 6.77 -12.97 9.64
N ARG A 513 7.78 -13.83 9.84
CA ARG A 513 8.67 -13.78 11.01
C ARG A 513 9.58 -12.57 11.03
N ALA A 514 10.12 -12.18 9.87
CA ALA A 514 10.98 -11.00 9.76
C ALA A 514 10.22 -9.72 10.11
N ASP A 515 8.94 -9.65 9.74
CA ASP A 515 8.08 -8.50 9.98
C ASP A 515 7.42 -8.52 11.38
N GLY A 516 7.55 -9.63 12.12
CA GLY A 516 6.96 -9.80 13.44
C GLY A 516 5.44 -10.01 13.41
N ASP A 517 4.92 -10.56 12.32
CA ASP A 517 3.49 -10.83 12.17
C ASP A 517 3.03 -11.95 13.11
N ARG A 518 1.76 -11.85 13.55
CA ARG A 518 1.05 -13.00 14.12
C ARG A 518 0.86 -14.07 13.04
N VAL A 519 1.08 -15.34 13.38
CA VAL A 519 0.86 -16.47 12.47
C VAL A 519 -0.20 -17.40 13.07
N TYR A 520 -1.40 -17.42 12.48
CA TYR A 520 -2.49 -18.29 12.91
C TYR A 520 -2.24 -19.77 12.57
N ALA A 521 -1.75 -20.01 11.36
CA ALA A 521 -1.43 -21.33 10.82
C ALA A 521 -0.46 -21.21 9.65
N VAL A 522 0.08 -22.34 9.21
CA VAL A 522 1.02 -22.43 8.09
C VAL A 522 0.49 -23.38 7.02
N ILE A 523 0.37 -22.90 5.78
CA ILE A 523 0.13 -23.74 4.60
C ILE A 523 1.44 -24.44 4.24
N ALA A 524 1.50 -25.74 4.54
CA ALA A 524 2.66 -26.58 4.23
C ALA A 524 2.63 -27.05 2.76
N GLY A 525 1.45 -27.28 2.20
CA GLY A 525 1.31 -27.68 0.80
C GLY A 525 -0.12 -27.58 0.28
N SER A 526 -0.27 -27.50 -1.04
CA SER A 526 -1.57 -27.49 -1.68
C SER A 526 -1.52 -28.15 -3.06
N ALA A 527 -2.60 -28.84 -3.43
CA ALA A 527 -2.80 -29.42 -4.74
C ALA A 527 -4.19 -29.15 -5.30
N SER A 528 -4.28 -29.19 -6.63
CA SER A 528 -5.53 -29.14 -7.38
C SER A 528 -5.49 -30.15 -8.52
N ASN A 529 -6.61 -30.83 -8.78
CA ASN A 529 -6.79 -31.74 -9.91
C ASN A 529 -8.23 -31.70 -10.44
N ASN A 530 -8.59 -32.63 -11.34
CA ASN A 530 -9.93 -32.75 -11.88
C ASN A 530 -10.39 -34.21 -11.96
N ASP A 531 -11.69 -34.44 -11.76
CA ASP A 531 -12.34 -35.75 -11.81
C ASP A 531 -12.30 -36.40 -13.20
N GLY A 532 -12.20 -35.58 -14.26
CA GLY A 532 -12.25 -36.05 -15.64
C GLY A 532 -13.54 -36.84 -15.90
N SER A 533 -13.42 -38.01 -16.53
CA SER A 533 -14.55 -38.92 -16.73
C SER A 533 -14.73 -39.94 -15.60
N GLY A 534 -13.97 -39.82 -14.49
CA GLY A 534 -13.88 -40.85 -13.44
C GLY A 534 -15.18 -41.10 -12.67
N GLY A 535 -16.03 -40.08 -12.51
CA GLY A 535 -17.32 -40.19 -11.82
C GLY A 535 -18.46 -40.74 -12.69
N GLY A 536 -18.23 -41.00 -13.98
CA GLY A 536 -19.23 -41.51 -14.92
C GLY A 536 -20.28 -40.49 -15.40
N SER A 537 -20.34 -39.30 -14.79
CA SER A 537 -21.14 -38.14 -15.19
C SER A 537 -20.37 -36.85 -14.87
N LEU A 538 -20.68 -35.76 -15.57
CA LEU A 538 -20.02 -34.47 -15.39
C LEU A 538 -20.11 -33.93 -13.95
N VAL A 539 -21.22 -34.21 -13.27
CA VAL A 539 -21.52 -33.70 -11.92
C VAL A 539 -21.31 -34.73 -10.81
N ALA A 540 -20.83 -35.93 -11.16
CA ALA A 540 -20.58 -37.00 -10.20
C ALA A 540 -19.11 -36.98 -9.75
N PRO A 541 -18.84 -37.00 -8.44
CA PRO A 541 -17.46 -36.97 -7.94
C PRO A 541 -16.72 -38.28 -8.23
N ALA A 542 -15.39 -38.21 -8.36
CA ALA A 542 -14.54 -39.37 -8.63
C ALA A 542 -13.63 -39.72 -7.44
N GLN A 543 -13.85 -40.88 -6.81
CA GLN A 543 -13.10 -41.29 -5.62
C GLN A 543 -11.58 -41.34 -5.88
N GLU A 544 -11.13 -41.92 -6.99
CA GLU A 544 -9.70 -42.03 -7.30
C GLU A 544 -9.05 -40.65 -7.53
N ALA A 545 -9.81 -39.65 -8.00
CA ALA A 545 -9.29 -38.30 -8.18
C ALA A 545 -9.10 -37.60 -6.82
N GLN A 546 -10.04 -37.77 -5.89
CA GLN A 546 -9.92 -37.27 -4.52
C GLN A 546 -8.76 -37.94 -3.78
N GLU A 547 -8.61 -39.26 -3.92
CA GLU A 547 -7.49 -40.01 -3.36
C GLU A 547 -6.13 -39.53 -3.89
N ARG A 548 -6.01 -39.26 -5.21
CA ARG A 548 -4.78 -38.70 -5.79
C ARG A 548 -4.49 -37.28 -5.31
N LEU A 549 -5.52 -36.45 -5.23
CA LEU A 549 -5.41 -35.07 -4.75
C LEU A 549 -4.82 -34.99 -3.34
N LEU A 550 -5.35 -35.82 -2.43
CA LEU A 550 -4.89 -35.90 -1.04
C LEU A 550 -3.40 -36.27 -0.98
N ARG A 551 -2.98 -37.30 -1.72
CA ARG A 551 -1.57 -37.72 -1.79
C ARG A 551 -0.68 -36.63 -2.39
N ASP A 552 -1.09 -36.02 -3.50
CA ASP A 552 -0.32 -34.94 -4.16
C ASP A 552 -0.09 -33.73 -3.23
N ALA A 553 -1.09 -33.38 -2.42
CA ALA A 553 -0.99 -32.27 -1.48
C ALA A 553 -0.07 -32.61 -0.28
N LEU A 554 -0.18 -33.83 0.26
CA LEU A 554 0.68 -34.33 1.34
C LEU A 554 2.14 -34.47 0.89
N ASP A 555 2.37 -34.99 -0.31
CA ASP A 555 3.69 -35.12 -0.92
C ASP A 555 4.35 -33.74 -1.12
N ARG A 556 3.58 -32.73 -1.54
CA ARG A 556 4.08 -31.34 -1.64
C ARG A 556 4.38 -30.76 -0.27
N ALA A 557 3.55 -31.03 0.74
CA ALA A 557 3.78 -30.61 2.11
C ALA A 557 4.98 -31.32 2.77
N GLY A 558 5.41 -32.47 2.23
CA GLY A 558 6.40 -33.33 2.86
C GLY A 558 5.87 -33.96 4.16
N ILE A 559 4.56 -34.20 4.24
CA ILE A 559 3.86 -34.69 5.43
C ILE A 559 3.36 -36.11 5.19
N ASP A 560 3.65 -37.01 6.13
CA ASP A 560 3.14 -38.38 6.11
C ASP A 560 1.61 -38.39 6.37
N PRO A 561 0.80 -39.15 5.61
CA PRO A 561 -0.62 -39.34 5.90
C PRO A 561 -0.93 -39.74 7.36
N ALA A 562 -0.02 -40.45 8.03
CA ALA A 562 -0.11 -40.83 9.44
C ALA A 562 -0.10 -39.64 10.41
N ALA A 563 0.41 -38.49 9.99
CA ALA A 563 0.52 -37.29 10.82
C ALA A 563 -0.72 -36.40 10.78
N VAL A 564 -1.65 -36.61 9.83
CA VAL A 564 -2.82 -35.73 9.64
C VAL A 564 -3.86 -35.93 10.75
N ASP A 565 -3.97 -35.01 11.70
CA ASP A 565 -4.86 -35.13 12.86
C ASP A 565 -6.32 -34.82 12.52
N TYR A 566 -6.57 -33.94 11.56
CA TYR A 566 -7.93 -33.49 11.21
C TYR A 566 -8.10 -33.23 9.72
N VAL A 567 -9.29 -33.51 9.19
CA VAL A 567 -9.72 -33.07 7.86
C VAL A 567 -11.06 -32.35 7.93
N GLU A 568 -11.05 -31.08 7.53
CA GLU A 568 -12.24 -30.34 7.16
C GLU A 568 -12.63 -30.73 5.73
N ALA A 569 -13.69 -31.54 5.65
CA ALA A 569 -14.19 -32.15 4.44
C ALA A 569 -15.02 -31.17 3.60
N HIS A 570 -15.13 -31.47 2.30
CA HIS A 570 -16.12 -30.82 1.45
C HIS A 570 -17.53 -31.08 1.98
N GLY A 571 -17.84 -32.32 2.38
CA GLY A 571 -18.91 -32.68 3.31
C GLY A 571 -20.23 -31.97 3.13
N THR A 572 -20.89 -32.19 1.98
CA THR A 572 -22.16 -31.53 1.65
C THR A 572 -23.38 -32.15 2.34
N GLY A 573 -23.24 -33.34 2.96
CA GLY A 573 -24.38 -34.06 3.51
C GLY A 573 -25.16 -34.83 2.45
N THR A 574 -24.54 -35.08 1.28
CA THR A 574 -25.13 -35.90 0.22
C THR A 574 -24.70 -37.35 0.45
N ASN A 575 -25.63 -38.28 0.62
CA ASN A 575 -25.29 -39.67 0.96
C ASN A 575 -24.23 -40.29 0.00
N THR A 576 -24.36 -40.05 -1.31
CA THR A 576 -23.37 -40.54 -2.29
C THR A 576 -22.04 -39.79 -2.24
N GLY A 577 -22.06 -38.47 -2.08
CA GLY A 577 -20.84 -37.66 -2.01
C GLY A 577 -20.05 -37.93 -0.74
N ASP A 578 -20.73 -37.95 0.41
CA ASP A 578 -20.17 -38.28 1.72
C ASP A 578 -19.53 -39.68 1.72
N ALA A 579 -20.20 -40.68 1.14
CA ALA A 579 -19.65 -42.02 1.02
C ALA A 579 -18.36 -42.06 0.17
N ILE A 580 -18.30 -41.30 -0.92
CA ILE A 580 -17.12 -41.22 -1.79
C ILE A 580 -15.96 -40.52 -1.06
N GLU A 581 -16.24 -39.39 -0.42
CA GLU A 581 -15.22 -38.60 0.30
C GLU A 581 -14.66 -39.37 1.51
N LEU A 582 -15.52 -39.94 2.34
CA LEU A 582 -15.10 -40.73 3.50
C LEU A 582 -14.28 -41.96 3.08
N ARG A 583 -14.64 -42.63 1.98
CA ARG A 583 -13.84 -43.75 1.46
C ARG A 583 -12.50 -43.32 0.90
N ALA A 584 -12.43 -42.18 0.22
CA ALA A 584 -11.18 -41.63 -0.28
C ALA A 584 -10.23 -41.33 0.90
N LEU A 585 -10.72 -40.67 1.95
CA LEU A 585 -9.98 -40.40 3.18
C LEU A 585 -9.53 -41.70 3.87
N SER A 586 -10.46 -42.65 4.07
CA SER A 586 -10.14 -43.94 4.68
C SER A 586 -9.04 -44.68 3.92
N ARG A 587 -9.05 -44.67 2.58
CA ARG A 587 -8.02 -45.34 1.77
C ARG A 587 -6.67 -44.65 1.80
N VAL A 588 -6.61 -43.33 1.92
CA VAL A 588 -5.34 -42.59 2.02
C VAL A 588 -4.73 -42.79 3.42
N PHE A 589 -5.55 -42.93 4.46
CA PHE A 589 -5.07 -43.09 5.84
C PHE A 589 -5.05 -44.54 6.35
N ALA A 590 -5.54 -45.51 5.58
CA ALA A 590 -5.58 -46.92 6.00
C ALA A 590 -4.17 -47.48 6.23
N GLY A 591 -3.99 -48.18 7.36
CA GLY A 591 -2.74 -48.87 7.68
C GLY A 591 -1.54 -47.96 8.02
N THR A 592 -1.72 -46.63 8.00
CA THR A 592 -0.67 -45.66 8.34
C THR A 592 -0.87 -45.04 9.73
N ARG A 593 -2.10 -45.07 10.27
CA ARG A 593 -2.43 -44.45 11.57
C ARG A 593 -1.89 -45.24 12.77
N PRO A 594 -1.32 -44.57 13.80
CA PRO A 594 -1.03 -45.19 15.09
C PRO A 594 -2.31 -45.69 15.77
N ALA A 595 -2.21 -46.82 16.48
CA ALA A 595 -3.35 -47.38 17.24
C ALA A 595 -3.90 -46.34 18.24
N GLY A 596 -5.22 -46.16 18.26
CA GLY A 596 -5.90 -45.20 19.14
C GLY A 596 -5.82 -43.74 18.71
N ARG A 597 -5.27 -43.42 17.53
CA ARG A 597 -5.22 -42.05 16.98
C ARG A 597 -5.91 -41.96 15.60
N PRO A 598 -7.25 -42.05 15.52
CA PRO A 598 -7.96 -41.83 14.26
C PRO A 598 -7.73 -40.38 13.76
N CYS A 599 -7.89 -40.17 12.46
CA CYS A 599 -7.99 -38.84 11.88
C CYS A 599 -9.40 -38.29 12.16
N LEU A 600 -9.48 -37.11 12.77
CA LEU A 600 -10.75 -36.45 12.99
C LEU A 600 -11.30 -35.91 11.66
N VAL A 601 -12.60 -36.00 11.43
CA VAL A 601 -13.23 -35.47 10.20
C VAL A 601 -14.47 -34.67 10.55
N GLY A 602 -14.65 -33.51 9.92
CA GLY A 602 -15.85 -32.68 10.10
C GLY A 602 -16.11 -31.78 8.90
N SER A 603 -17.18 -31.00 8.95
CA SER A 603 -17.45 -29.94 7.97
C SER A 603 -18.11 -28.74 8.64
N VAL A 604 -17.73 -27.52 8.28
CA VAL A 604 -18.36 -26.26 8.69
C VAL A 604 -19.80 -26.16 8.19
N LYS A 605 -20.14 -26.92 7.14
CA LYS A 605 -21.46 -26.87 6.49
C LYS A 605 -22.58 -27.36 7.39
N THR A 606 -22.27 -28.15 8.41
CA THR A 606 -23.23 -28.58 9.44
C THR A 606 -23.67 -27.44 10.35
N ASN A 607 -22.87 -26.37 10.46
CA ASN A 607 -23.19 -25.17 11.21
C ASN A 607 -23.89 -24.12 10.33
N ILE A 608 -23.32 -23.81 9.16
CA ILE A 608 -23.73 -22.62 8.38
C ILE A 608 -24.43 -22.94 7.06
N GLY A 609 -24.62 -24.21 6.70
CA GLY A 609 -25.03 -24.61 5.35
C GLY A 609 -23.88 -24.56 4.33
N HIS A 610 -24.17 -24.66 3.04
CA HIS A 610 -23.17 -24.69 1.98
C HIS A 610 -23.04 -23.33 1.26
N PRO A 611 -21.99 -22.53 1.55
CA PRO A 611 -21.86 -21.20 0.95
C PRO A 611 -21.16 -21.23 -0.43
N GLU A 612 -21.37 -22.31 -1.19
CA GLU A 612 -21.01 -22.46 -2.61
C GLU A 612 -19.62 -21.89 -2.97
N GLY A 613 -19.55 -20.75 -3.67
CA GLY A 613 -18.29 -20.12 -4.08
C GLY A 613 -17.35 -19.76 -2.93
N ALA A 614 -17.88 -19.56 -1.72
CA ALA A 614 -17.15 -19.30 -0.48
C ALA A 614 -16.95 -20.55 0.41
N ALA A 615 -17.45 -21.72 0.02
CA ALA A 615 -17.39 -22.93 0.85
C ALA A 615 -15.97 -23.37 1.24
N GLY A 616 -15.03 -23.22 0.33
CA GLY A 616 -13.63 -23.53 0.59
C GLY A 616 -12.98 -22.62 1.62
N ILE A 617 -13.35 -21.33 1.65
CA ILE A 617 -12.71 -20.35 2.54
C ILE A 617 -13.34 -20.43 3.93
N SER A 618 -14.63 -20.71 4.04
CA SER A 618 -15.28 -20.96 5.33
C SER A 618 -14.68 -22.18 6.05
N GLY A 619 -14.47 -23.30 5.33
CA GLY A 619 -13.81 -24.48 5.91
C GLY A 619 -12.33 -24.22 6.23
N PHE A 620 -11.65 -23.46 5.38
CA PHE A 620 -10.27 -23.04 5.62
C PHE A 620 -10.14 -22.21 6.90
N ILE A 621 -10.98 -21.18 7.07
CA ILE A 621 -10.98 -20.32 8.26
C ILE A 621 -11.29 -21.12 9.53
N LYS A 622 -12.32 -21.98 9.52
CA LYS A 622 -12.60 -22.89 10.64
C LYS A 622 -11.36 -23.70 11.03
N THR A 623 -10.67 -24.26 10.05
CA THR A 623 -9.49 -25.10 10.29
C THR A 623 -8.31 -24.30 10.84
N VAL A 624 -8.08 -23.09 10.32
CA VAL A 624 -7.06 -22.17 10.83
C VAL A 624 -7.36 -21.76 12.28
N LEU A 625 -8.60 -21.40 12.59
CA LEU A 625 -9.03 -21.07 13.96
C LEU A 625 -8.90 -22.27 14.90
N SER A 626 -9.26 -23.46 14.44
CA SER A 626 -9.02 -24.69 15.20
C SER A 626 -7.55 -24.85 15.55
N LEU A 627 -6.64 -24.71 14.57
CA LEU A 627 -5.17 -24.81 14.78
C LEU A 627 -4.66 -23.76 15.77
N HIS A 628 -5.13 -22.52 15.65
CA HIS A 628 -4.80 -21.42 16.55
C HIS A 628 -5.23 -21.69 18.00
N HIS A 629 -6.48 -22.09 18.20
CA HIS A 629 -7.04 -22.39 19.53
C HIS A 629 -6.74 -23.81 20.02
N ARG A 630 -6.02 -24.59 19.21
CA ARG A 630 -5.68 -26.00 19.45
C ARG A 630 -6.87 -26.92 19.76
N LEU A 631 -8.03 -26.68 19.15
CA LEU A 631 -9.28 -27.37 19.44
C LEU A 631 -10.06 -27.68 18.16
N VAL A 632 -10.55 -28.92 18.03
CA VAL A 632 -11.46 -29.33 16.94
C VAL A 632 -12.91 -29.27 17.44
N PRO A 633 -13.78 -28.41 16.88
CA PRO A 633 -15.19 -28.34 17.25
C PRO A 633 -15.96 -29.62 16.95
N ALA A 634 -17.04 -29.85 17.69
CA ALA A 634 -17.96 -30.96 17.48
C ALA A 634 -18.76 -30.83 16.18
N ASN A 635 -19.28 -31.95 15.65
CA ASN A 635 -20.35 -31.93 14.66
C ASN A 635 -21.71 -31.76 15.36
N PRO A 636 -22.40 -30.62 15.22
CA PRO A 636 -23.65 -30.36 15.95
C PRO A 636 -24.84 -31.18 15.45
N LEU A 637 -24.75 -31.80 14.28
CA LEU A 637 -25.86 -32.50 13.62
C LEU A 637 -25.71 -34.03 13.59
N LEU A 638 -24.62 -34.56 14.15
CA LEU A 638 -24.35 -36.01 14.15
C LEU A 638 -25.21 -36.73 15.19
N THR A 639 -26.08 -37.61 14.72
CA THR A 639 -26.97 -38.45 15.54
C THR A 639 -26.69 -39.94 15.36
N GLU A 640 -26.56 -40.39 14.11
CA GLU A 640 -26.20 -41.77 13.75
C GLU A 640 -25.07 -41.73 12.72
N PRO A 641 -23.88 -42.30 12.99
CA PRO A 641 -22.76 -42.23 12.06
C PRO A 641 -23.05 -42.90 10.71
N HIS A 642 -22.57 -42.28 9.64
CA HIS A 642 -22.64 -42.83 8.29
C HIS A 642 -21.95 -44.21 8.23
N PRO A 643 -22.47 -45.21 7.46
CA PRO A 643 -21.97 -46.58 7.48
C PRO A 643 -20.45 -46.75 7.25
N VAL A 644 -19.83 -45.87 6.46
CA VAL A 644 -18.36 -45.88 6.24
C VAL A 644 -17.56 -45.60 7.53
N LEU A 645 -18.10 -44.81 8.46
CA LEU A 645 -17.50 -44.55 9.77
C LEU A 645 -17.67 -45.72 10.75
N LEU A 646 -18.49 -46.73 10.40
CA LEU A 646 -18.73 -47.93 11.21
C LEU A 646 -18.00 -49.17 10.66
N GLU A 647 -17.32 -49.04 9.52
CA GLU A 647 -16.53 -50.13 8.95
C GLU A 647 -15.40 -50.54 9.90
N PRO A 648 -15.13 -51.85 10.09
CA PRO A 648 -14.01 -52.32 10.90
C PRO A 648 -12.69 -51.69 10.45
N ASP A 649 -11.87 -51.26 11.40
CA ASP A 649 -10.55 -50.64 11.17
C ASP A 649 -10.58 -49.29 10.41
N THR A 650 -11.72 -48.58 10.39
CA THR A 650 -11.77 -47.23 9.84
C THR A 650 -10.76 -46.31 10.54
N PRO A 651 -9.92 -45.57 9.78
CA PRO A 651 -8.94 -44.66 10.37
C PRO A 651 -9.56 -43.32 10.76
N LEU A 652 -10.88 -43.15 10.62
CA LEU A 652 -11.59 -41.88 10.77
C LEU A 652 -12.46 -41.86 12.02
N LEU A 653 -12.61 -40.68 12.62
CA LEU A 653 -13.56 -40.42 13.70
C LEU A 653 -14.21 -39.06 13.49
N MET A 654 -15.52 -38.98 13.69
CA MET A 654 -16.24 -37.71 13.66
C MET A 654 -16.55 -37.27 15.10
N PRO A 655 -16.06 -36.11 15.56
CA PRO A 655 -16.25 -35.69 16.94
C PRO A 655 -17.70 -35.26 17.20
N THR A 656 -18.29 -35.75 18.30
CA THR A 656 -19.59 -35.28 18.84
C THR A 656 -19.43 -34.29 19.99
N GLU A 657 -18.19 -34.13 20.49
CA GLU A 657 -17.79 -33.18 21.53
C GLU A 657 -16.48 -32.52 21.08
N PRO A 658 -16.16 -31.29 21.53
CA PRO A 658 -14.90 -30.64 21.19
C PRO A 658 -13.68 -31.48 21.62
N VAL A 659 -12.69 -31.62 20.74
CA VAL A 659 -11.47 -32.41 20.99
C VAL A 659 -10.24 -31.51 20.98
N ALA A 660 -9.53 -31.41 22.10
CA ALA A 660 -8.29 -30.64 22.20
C ALA A 660 -7.10 -31.42 21.62
N TRP A 661 -6.21 -30.73 20.90
CA TRP A 661 -4.91 -31.28 20.53
C TRP A 661 -3.93 -31.20 21.70
N GLN A 662 -3.03 -32.18 21.79
CA GLN A 662 -2.02 -32.26 22.86
C GLN A 662 -1.07 -31.05 22.78
N GLU A 663 -0.75 -30.40 23.90
CA GLU A 663 0.05 -29.16 23.95
C GLU A 663 1.40 -29.28 23.20
N ASP A 664 2.14 -30.37 23.39
CA ASP A 664 3.47 -30.58 22.79
C ASP A 664 3.45 -31.07 21.33
N SER A 665 2.26 -31.23 20.72
CA SER A 665 2.14 -31.66 19.32
C SER A 665 2.20 -30.48 18.35
N THR A 666 2.55 -30.74 17.08
CA THR A 666 2.29 -29.83 15.96
C THR A 666 1.12 -30.39 15.16
N PRO A 667 -0.12 -29.97 15.46
CA PRO A 667 -1.28 -30.48 14.77
C PRO A 667 -1.18 -30.26 13.27
N VAL A 668 -1.58 -31.28 12.51
CA VAL A 668 -1.67 -31.22 11.05
C VAL A 668 -3.13 -31.36 10.64
N ALA A 669 -3.61 -30.44 9.81
CA ALA A 669 -4.97 -30.48 9.30
C ALA A 669 -5.02 -30.39 7.77
N GLY A 670 -6.05 -30.98 7.17
CA GLY A 670 -6.35 -30.87 5.74
C GLY A 670 -7.67 -30.15 5.51
N VAL A 671 -7.77 -29.37 4.44
CA VAL A 671 -9.03 -28.73 4.00
C VAL A 671 -9.30 -29.13 2.57
N THR A 672 -10.50 -29.63 2.31
CA THR A 672 -10.89 -30.12 0.98
C THR A 672 -12.10 -29.36 0.44
N SER A 673 -12.08 -29.06 -0.86
CA SER A 673 -13.28 -28.60 -1.57
C SER A 673 -13.36 -29.19 -2.98
N PHE A 674 -14.55 -29.70 -3.32
CA PHE A 674 -14.84 -30.34 -4.59
C PHE A 674 -15.88 -29.52 -5.36
N GLY A 675 -15.54 -29.10 -6.57
CA GLY A 675 -16.42 -28.32 -7.43
C GLY A 675 -17.38 -29.23 -8.19
N LEU A 676 -18.62 -28.79 -8.39
CA LEU A 676 -19.61 -29.51 -9.20
C LEU A 676 -19.15 -29.74 -10.66
N SER A 677 -18.19 -28.95 -11.14
CA SER A 677 -17.52 -29.10 -12.45
C SER A 677 -16.40 -30.15 -12.47
N GLY A 678 -16.15 -30.82 -11.34
CA GLY A 678 -15.11 -31.84 -11.17
C GLY A 678 -13.76 -31.31 -10.74
N THR A 679 -13.58 -30.00 -10.53
CA THR A 679 -12.30 -29.43 -10.06
C THR A 679 -12.17 -29.59 -8.55
N ASN A 680 -11.09 -30.25 -8.11
CA ASN A 680 -10.86 -30.54 -6.70
C ASN A 680 -9.63 -29.78 -6.19
N VAL A 681 -9.67 -29.37 -4.92
CA VAL A 681 -8.55 -28.72 -4.24
C VAL A 681 -8.40 -29.27 -2.82
N HIS A 682 -7.15 -29.52 -2.41
CA HIS A 682 -6.79 -29.85 -1.04
C HIS A 682 -5.64 -28.98 -0.56
N VAL A 683 -5.73 -28.50 0.68
CA VAL A 683 -4.70 -27.69 1.35
C VAL A 683 -4.31 -28.36 2.66
N VAL A 684 -3.01 -28.50 2.90
CA VAL A 684 -2.44 -29.06 4.13
C VAL A 684 -1.90 -27.92 4.98
N LEU A 685 -2.37 -27.86 6.23
CA LEU A 685 -2.07 -26.84 7.22
C LEU A 685 -1.37 -27.46 8.44
N THR A 686 -0.48 -26.69 9.06
CA THR A 686 0.11 -27.01 10.36
C THR A 686 -0.06 -25.83 11.32
N ALA A 687 -0.05 -26.11 12.62
CA ALA A 687 0.08 -25.07 13.62
C ALA A 687 1.38 -24.25 13.41
N PRO A 688 1.41 -22.96 13.82
CA PRO A 688 2.63 -22.16 13.77
C PRO A 688 3.73 -22.81 14.64
N PRO A 689 5.02 -22.62 14.30
CA PRO A 689 6.10 -23.01 15.20
C PRO A 689 5.96 -22.23 16.51
N VAL A 690 6.18 -22.90 17.65
CA VAL A 690 6.22 -22.23 18.95
C VAL A 690 7.50 -21.42 19.03
N ASP A 691 7.42 -20.13 18.68
CA ASP A 691 8.51 -19.20 18.88
C ASP A 691 8.39 -18.63 20.30
N SER A 692 9.36 -18.94 21.17
CA SER A 692 9.45 -18.34 22.50
C SER A 692 9.88 -16.88 22.34
N THR A 693 8.94 -15.95 22.17
CA THR A 693 9.25 -14.53 22.34
C THR A 693 9.54 -14.30 23.82
N PRO A 694 10.71 -13.76 24.19
CA PRO A 694 10.93 -13.33 25.56
C PRO A 694 9.86 -12.29 25.89
N ASP A 695 9.13 -12.49 26.99
CA ASP A 695 8.45 -11.37 27.64
C ASP A 695 9.56 -10.37 27.98
N GLY A 696 9.55 -9.23 27.31
CA GLY A 696 10.41 -8.13 27.72
C GLY A 696 10.00 -7.74 29.13
N ASP A 697 10.97 -7.64 30.04
CA ASP A 697 10.78 -7.01 31.35
C ASP A 697 10.39 -5.53 31.11
N ASP A 698 9.11 -5.27 30.88
CA ASP A 698 8.59 -3.92 30.68
C ASP A 698 8.31 -3.31 32.07
N GLU A 699 9.23 -2.47 32.55
CA GLU A 699 8.88 -1.50 33.58
C GLU A 699 7.67 -0.67 33.12
N PRO A 700 6.75 -0.28 34.03
CA PRO A 700 5.57 0.50 33.67
C PRO A 700 5.98 1.80 32.95
N GLN A 701 5.68 1.90 31.66
CA GLN A 701 5.87 3.12 30.88
C GLN A 701 4.51 3.69 30.47
N PRO A 702 4.38 5.03 30.44
CA PRO A 702 3.18 5.68 29.94
C PRO A 702 2.79 5.21 28.54
N LEU A 703 1.50 5.00 28.33
CA LEU A 703 0.89 4.54 27.10
C LEU A 703 0.32 5.74 26.33
N VAL A 704 0.39 5.69 25.00
CA VAL A 704 -0.26 6.62 24.07
C VAL A 704 -1.12 5.80 23.11
N LEU A 705 -2.43 6.04 23.11
CA LEU A 705 -3.36 5.39 22.21
C LEU A 705 -3.81 6.35 21.11
N PRO A 706 -3.27 6.26 19.88
CA PRO A 706 -3.77 7.01 18.75
C PRO A 706 -4.95 6.27 18.09
N LEU A 707 -6.06 6.98 17.86
CA LEU A 707 -7.21 6.50 17.10
C LEU A 707 -7.51 7.44 15.96
N SER A 708 -8.06 6.91 14.86
CA SER A 708 -8.54 7.74 13.77
C SER A 708 -9.57 7.06 12.89
N ALA A 709 -10.40 7.88 12.23
CA ALA A 709 -11.33 7.42 11.21
C ALA A 709 -11.53 8.47 10.10
N ARG A 710 -12.11 8.06 8.96
CA ARG A 710 -12.45 8.99 7.86
C ARG A 710 -13.68 9.85 8.14
N ASP A 711 -14.52 9.42 9.08
CA ASP A 711 -15.76 10.06 9.48
C ASP A 711 -15.79 10.32 11.00
N ARG A 712 -16.51 11.36 11.43
CA ARG A 712 -16.58 11.75 12.84
C ARG A 712 -17.34 10.72 13.68
N ASP A 713 -18.45 10.18 13.17
CA ASP A 713 -19.26 9.20 13.89
C ASP A 713 -18.51 7.86 13.98
N ALA A 714 -17.76 7.51 12.92
CA ALA A 714 -16.83 6.38 12.95
C ALA A 714 -15.74 6.56 14.02
N ALA A 715 -15.17 7.75 14.16
CA ALA A 715 -14.16 8.01 15.18
C ALA A 715 -14.74 7.87 16.60
N GLN A 716 -15.98 8.31 16.83
CA GLN A 716 -16.68 8.13 18.11
C GLN A 716 -16.95 6.65 18.42
N ALA A 717 -17.45 5.90 17.44
CA ALA A 717 -17.68 4.47 17.60
C ALA A 717 -16.37 3.71 17.90
N LEU A 718 -15.27 4.09 17.24
CA LEU A 718 -13.95 3.50 17.46
C LEU A 718 -13.44 3.82 18.88
N THR A 719 -13.58 5.07 19.34
CA THR A 719 -13.22 5.47 20.71
C THR A 719 -13.96 4.63 21.75
N ALA A 720 -15.28 4.41 21.57
CA ALA A 720 -16.06 3.58 22.47
C ALA A 720 -15.59 2.11 22.47
N ALA A 721 -15.38 1.53 21.28
CA ALA A 721 -14.92 0.15 21.15
C ALA A 721 -13.54 -0.08 21.79
N TYR A 722 -12.62 0.87 21.66
CA TYR A 722 -11.31 0.79 22.31
C TYR A 722 -11.38 1.01 23.82
N ALA A 723 -12.31 1.83 24.31
CA ALA A 723 -12.53 1.98 25.74
C ALA A 723 -12.99 0.67 26.39
N ASP A 724 -13.93 -0.04 25.75
CA ASP A 724 -14.40 -1.34 26.23
C ASP A 724 -13.32 -2.42 26.12
N ARG A 725 -12.47 -2.37 25.08
CA ARG A 725 -11.35 -3.30 24.91
C ARG A 725 -10.27 -3.14 25.97
N LEU A 726 -10.04 -1.95 26.50
CA LEU A 726 -8.96 -1.66 27.46
C LEU A 726 -9.37 -1.81 28.92
N ASP A 727 -10.68 -1.88 29.21
CA ASP A 727 -11.24 -1.92 30.55
C ASP A 727 -10.88 -3.21 31.28
N GLY A 728 -10.13 -3.11 32.38
CA GLY A 728 -9.69 -4.26 33.17
C GLY A 728 -8.57 -5.10 32.57
N GLU A 729 -7.90 -4.61 31.51
CA GLU A 729 -6.77 -5.29 30.88
C GLU A 729 -5.47 -5.11 31.66
N ASP A 730 -4.61 -6.14 31.63
CA ASP A 730 -3.30 -6.06 32.26
C ASP A 730 -2.36 -5.08 31.49
N PRO A 731 -1.34 -4.50 32.15
CA PRO A 731 -0.46 -3.51 31.53
C PRO A 731 0.26 -3.98 30.24
N VAL A 732 0.60 -5.27 30.15
CA VAL A 732 1.29 -5.83 28.98
C VAL A 732 0.33 -5.89 27.81
N THR A 733 -0.90 -6.38 28.03
CA THR A 733 -1.94 -6.43 27.00
C THR A 733 -2.35 -5.02 26.56
N ALA A 734 -2.54 -4.08 27.49
CA ALA A 734 -2.86 -2.68 27.17
C ALA A 734 -1.78 -2.02 26.28
N ARG A 735 -0.50 -2.29 26.56
CA ARG A 735 0.63 -1.81 25.74
C ARG A 735 0.60 -2.40 24.33
N ARG A 736 0.27 -3.70 24.19
CA ARG A 736 0.10 -4.36 22.89
C ARG A 736 -1.07 -3.76 22.09
N VAL A 737 -2.21 -3.50 22.73
CA VAL A 737 -3.36 -2.82 22.11
C VAL A 737 -2.95 -1.44 21.57
N CYS A 738 -2.21 -0.65 22.35
CA CYS A 738 -1.70 0.66 21.91
C CYS A 738 -0.73 0.53 20.73
N ALA A 739 0.19 -0.44 20.78
CA ALA A 739 1.13 -0.71 19.69
C ALA A 739 0.42 -1.09 18.38
N VAL A 740 -0.65 -1.90 18.45
CA VAL A 740 -1.47 -2.24 17.27
C VAL A 740 -2.21 -1.02 16.73
N ALA A 741 -2.81 -0.20 17.59
CA ALA A 741 -3.47 1.04 17.16
C ALA A 741 -2.49 2.03 16.50
N ALA A 742 -1.26 2.10 17.02
CA ALA A 742 -0.21 3.00 16.54
C ALA A 742 0.50 2.53 15.27
N ARG A 743 0.75 1.21 15.12
CA ARG A 743 1.57 0.68 14.01
C ARG A 743 0.79 -0.18 13.03
N GLY A 744 -0.31 -0.79 13.47
CA GLY A 744 -1.09 -1.77 12.72
C GLY A 744 -2.42 -1.25 12.16
N ARG A 745 -2.64 0.08 12.20
CA ARG A 745 -3.84 0.74 11.66
C ARG A 745 -3.45 1.89 10.73
N ALA A 746 -4.37 2.25 9.83
CA ALA A 746 -4.22 3.45 9.03
C ALA A 746 -4.58 4.71 9.85
N HIS A 747 -3.83 5.80 9.66
CA HIS A 747 -4.05 7.07 10.37
C HIS A 747 -4.82 8.09 9.52
N HIS A 748 -6.14 8.12 9.71
CA HIS A 748 -7.11 8.91 8.96
C HIS A 748 -7.23 10.38 9.43
N GLU A 749 -8.17 11.11 8.84
CA GLU A 749 -8.37 12.55 9.01
C GLU A 749 -8.93 12.93 10.37
N TRP A 750 -9.97 12.24 10.86
CA TRP A 750 -10.50 12.48 12.20
C TRP A 750 -9.65 11.73 13.21
N ARG A 751 -8.98 12.47 14.09
CA ARG A 751 -7.99 11.92 15.02
C ARG A 751 -8.35 12.25 16.46
N THR A 752 -7.96 11.32 17.33
CA THR A 752 -7.85 11.52 18.77
C THR A 752 -6.66 10.72 19.27
N ALA A 753 -6.05 11.18 20.37
CA ALA A 753 -5.17 10.35 21.16
C ALA A 753 -5.31 10.68 22.64
N VAL A 754 -5.21 9.64 23.46
CA VAL A 754 -5.16 9.74 24.92
C VAL A 754 -3.85 9.14 25.42
N ALA A 755 -3.41 9.58 26.59
CA ALA A 755 -2.25 9.03 27.27
C ALA A 755 -2.59 8.74 28.74
N ALA A 756 -2.10 7.62 29.25
CA ALA A 756 -2.27 7.20 30.64
C ALA A 756 -1.13 6.26 31.07
N LEU A 757 -1.13 5.81 32.32
CA LEU A 757 -0.11 4.89 32.85
C LEU A 757 -0.47 3.41 32.64
N ASP A 758 -1.75 3.11 32.39
CA ASP A 758 -2.31 1.76 32.30
C ASP A 758 -3.58 1.73 31.42
N GLY A 759 -4.14 0.53 31.21
CA GLY A 759 -5.34 0.32 30.39
C GLY A 759 -6.58 1.00 30.96
N ASP A 760 -6.80 0.91 32.28
CA ASP A 760 -7.95 1.53 32.96
C ASP A 760 -7.93 3.06 32.80
N GLY A 761 -6.77 3.69 32.96
CA GLY A 761 -6.61 5.13 32.75
C GLY A 761 -6.87 5.54 31.30
N LEU A 762 -6.50 4.71 30.32
CA LEU A 762 -6.84 4.95 28.90
C LEU A 762 -8.36 4.83 28.68
N ALA A 763 -8.99 3.80 29.23
CA ALA A 763 -10.44 3.57 29.10
C ALA A 763 -11.24 4.72 29.73
N GLU A 764 -10.85 5.19 30.92
CA GLU A 764 -11.45 6.37 31.56
C GLU A 764 -11.28 7.63 30.70
N ALA A 765 -10.08 7.87 30.18
CA ALA A 765 -9.80 9.03 29.33
C ALA A 765 -10.62 9.01 28.02
N LEU A 766 -10.78 7.85 27.38
CA LEU A 766 -11.62 7.70 26.18
C LEU A 766 -13.11 7.92 26.49
N ARG A 767 -13.61 7.42 27.62
CA ARG A 767 -15.01 7.61 28.05
C ARG A 767 -15.32 9.05 28.44
N ALA A 768 -14.35 9.75 29.02
CA ALA A 768 -14.44 11.16 29.36
C ALA A 768 -14.33 12.08 28.13
N GLN A 769 -13.93 11.54 26.98
CA GLN A 769 -13.63 12.32 25.78
C GLN A 769 -14.89 13.01 25.24
N LEU A 770 -14.81 14.33 25.04
CA LEU A 770 -15.90 15.10 24.46
C LEU A 770 -15.88 15.02 22.93
N PRO A 771 -17.04 15.06 22.24
CA PRO A 771 -17.11 15.04 20.78
C PRO A 771 -16.26 16.11 20.07
N ASP A 772 -16.00 17.24 20.72
CA ASP A 772 -15.23 18.37 20.17
C ASP A 772 -13.71 18.16 20.28
N GLU A 773 -13.25 17.13 20.99
CA GLU A 773 -11.84 16.73 21.05
C GLU A 773 -11.41 15.87 19.84
N LEU A 774 -12.38 15.42 19.03
CA LEU A 774 -12.12 14.85 17.71
C LEU A 774 -11.78 15.98 16.74
N THR A 775 -10.53 16.02 16.31
CA THR A 775 -10.03 17.03 15.38
C THR A 775 -9.87 16.44 14.00
N GLN A 776 -10.18 17.23 12.98
CA GLN A 776 -9.85 16.89 11.60
C GLN A 776 -8.44 17.38 11.29
N ARG A 777 -7.60 16.50 10.75
CA ARG A 777 -6.25 16.82 10.27
C ARG A 777 -6.31 17.94 9.23
N PRO A 778 -5.50 19.01 9.35
CA PRO A 778 -5.46 20.09 8.37
C PRO A 778 -5.09 19.60 6.96
N THR A 779 -5.81 20.09 5.94
CA THR A 779 -5.49 19.81 4.53
C THR A 779 -4.17 20.47 4.13
N GLY A 780 -3.26 19.70 3.53
CA GLY A 780 -1.92 20.17 3.15
C GLY A 780 -0.81 19.85 4.15
N GLY A 781 -1.13 19.15 5.25
CA GLY A 781 -0.16 18.75 6.27
C GLY A 781 0.07 19.82 7.34
N VAL A 782 0.92 19.49 8.31
CA VAL A 782 1.19 20.34 9.48
C VAL A 782 2.69 20.50 9.65
N ARG A 783 3.12 21.73 9.90
CA ARG A 783 4.51 22.05 10.20
C ARG A 783 4.74 22.04 11.70
N VAL A 784 5.87 21.52 12.15
CA VAL A 784 6.28 21.62 13.56
C VAL A 784 7.35 22.69 13.71
N ALA A 785 7.14 23.63 14.63
CA ALA A 785 8.12 24.63 15.02
C ALA A 785 8.63 24.30 16.41
N PHE A 786 9.95 24.10 16.56
CA PHE A 786 10.56 23.95 17.88
C PHE A 786 10.87 25.34 18.45
N VAL A 787 10.31 25.62 19.63
CA VAL A 787 10.44 26.90 20.31
C VAL A 787 11.27 26.73 21.57
N PHE A 788 12.43 27.39 21.60
CA PHE A 788 13.41 27.28 22.68
C PHE A 788 13.32 28.51 23.59
N PRO A 789 12.75 28.42 24.80
CA PRO A 789 12.64 29.55 25.70
C PRO A 789 13.99 30.03 26.25
N GLY A 790 14.00 31.22 26.82
CA GLY A 790 15.13 31.78 27.53
C GLY A 790 15.14 31.39 29.01
N HIS A 791 15.28 32.39 29.89
CA HIS A 791 15.42 32.18 31.33
C HIS A 791 14.11 31.75 31.99
N GLY A 792 14.18 30.88 33.01
CA GLY A 792 13.06 30.62 33.94
C GLY A 792 12.45 29.22 33.86
N SER A 793 12.90 28.37 32.93
CA SER A 793 12.42 26.98 32.82
C SER A 793 13.14 26.00 33.75
N GLN A 794 14.27 26.38 34.34
CA GLN A 794 15.08 25.51 35.20
C GLN A 794 14.39 25.18 36.53
N TRP A 795 14.57 23.95 37.01
CA TRP A 795 14.12 23.49 38.33
C TRP A 795 14.97 22.31 38.81
N VAL A 796 15.02 22.09 40.13
CA VAL A 796 15.77 20.98 40.74
C VAL A 796 15.07 19.67 40.46
N GLY A 797 15.75 18.73 39.79
CA GLY A 797 15.19 17.44 39.41
C GLY A 797 14.91 17.28 37.91
N MET A 798 15.04 18.36 37.12
CA MET A 798 14.83 18.30 35.67
C MET A 798 15.75 17.29 34.97
N GLY A 799 15.19 16.51 34.04
CA GLY A 799 15.88 15.55 33.19
C GLY A 799 16.29 14.24 33.86
N ARG A 800 16.06 14.08 35.18
CA ARG A 800 16.51 12.88 35.92
C ARG A 800 15.79 11.62 35.49
N GLU A 801 14.50 11.70 35.19
CA GLU A 801 13.71 10.55 34.74
C GLU A 801 14.08 10.16 33.30
N LEU A 802 14.28 11.17 32.44
CA LEU A 802 14.66 10.98 31.04
C LEU A 802 16.09 10.44 30.85
N LEU A 803 17.01 10.73 31.78
CA LEU A 803 18.34 10.11 31.78
C LEU A 803 18.28 8.58 31.89
N ASN A 804 17.26 8.04 32.54
CA ASN A 804 17.09 6.59 32.69
C ASN A 804 16.25 6.00 31.55
N SER A 805 15.14 6.66 31.21
CA SER A 805 14.12 6.14 30.29
C SER A 805 14.39 6.41 28.80
N SER A 806 15.22 7.39 28.44
CA SER A 806 15.50 7.72 27.03
C SER A 806 16.99 7.69 26.68
N ALA A 807 17.36 6.78 25.79
CA ALA A 807 18.74 6.67 25.28
C ALA A 807 19.19 7.92 24.51
N ALA A 808 18.36 8.46 23.62
CA ALA A 808 18.68 9.66 22.84
C ALA A 808 18.92 10.89 23.73
N PHE A 809 18.08 11.06 24.76
CA PHE A 809 18.22 12.13 25.74
C PHE A 809 19.52 11.97 26.54
N ARG A 810 19.76 10.79 27.10
CA ARG A 810 20.95 10.47 27.89
C ARG A 810 22.24 10.73 27.12
N THR A 811 22.39 10.16 25.92
CA THR A 811 23.59 10.34 25.08
C THR A 811 23.84 11.81 24.74
N THR A 812 22.77 12.58 24.53
CA THR A 812 22.89 14.01 24.26
C THR A 812 23.34 14.79 25.49
N ILE A 813 22.79 14.50 26.67
CA ILE A 813 23.22 15.13 27.94
C ILE A 813 24.67 14.79 28.26
N GLU A 814 25.11 13.54 28.08
CA GLU A 814 26.50 13.13 28.28
C GLU A 814 27.46 13.89 27.34
N SER A 815 27.04 14.09 26.09
CA SER A 815 27.80 14.88 25.11
C SER A 815 27.85 16.37 25.50
N CYS A 816 26.74 16.92 25.99
CA CYS A 816 26.69 18.30 26.50
C CYS A 816 27.55 18.47 27.75
N ASP A 817 27.53 17.50 28.69
CA ASP A 817 28.35 17.49 29.89
C ASP A 817 29.84 17.54 29.54
N ALA A 818 30.29 16.70 28.61
CA ALA A 818 31.68 16.69 28.15
C ALA A 818 32.08 18.04 27.51
N ALA A 819 31.19 18.63 26.70
CA ALA A 819 31.44 19.92 26.06
C ALA A 819 31.49 21.08 27.08
N ILE A 820 30.56 21.12 28.03
CA ILE A 820 30.53 22.11 29.13
C ILE A 820 31.77 21.95 30.01
N HIS A 821 32.16 20.72 30.35
CA HIS A 821 33.35 20.44 31.13
C HIS A 821 34.61 20.99 30.45
N SER A 822 34.74 20.80 29.14
CA SER A 822 35.85 21.35 28.36
C SER A 822 35.83 22.90 28.33
N ALA A 823 34.65 23.52 28.27
CA ALA A 823 34.51 24.97 28.13
C ALA A 823 34.64 25.74 29.46
N ALA A 824 34.15 25.17 30.57
CA ALA A 824 33.97 25.87 31.85
C ALA A 824 34.48 25.11 33.09
N GLY A 825 34.92 23.86 32.95
CA GLY A 825 35.58 23.09 34.02
C GLY A 825 34.67 22.45 35.07
N TRP A 826 33.34 22.46 34.89
CA TRP A 826 32.37 21.82 35.79
C TRP A 826 31.52 20.77 35.03
N SER A 827 30.80 19.91 35.74
CA SER A 827 29.99 18.83 35.16
C SER A 827 28.50 19.10 35.31
N LEU A 828 27.79 19.10 34.20
CA LEU A 828 26.33 19.17 34.12
C LEU A 828 25.66 18.00 34.83
N LEU A 829 26.15 16.78 34.66
CA LEU A 829 25.57 15.60 35.33
C LEU A 829 25.61 15.75 36.85
N LYS A 830 26.68 16.33 37.41
CA LYS A 830 26.74 16.64 38.85
C LYS A 830 25.75 17.73 39.26
N VAL A 831 25.53 18.73 38.42
CA VAL A 831 24.53 19.79 38.67
C VAL A 831 23.11 19.23 38.62
N LEU A 832 22.79 18.36 37.66
CA LEU A 832 21.47 17.73 37.56
C LEU A 832 21.22 16.74 38.73
N ALA A 833 22.26 16.11 39.24
CA ALA A 833 22.20 15.21 40.40
C ALA A 833 22.18 15.93 41.77
N ASP A 834 22.40 17.25 41.82
CA ASP A 834 22.39 18.03 43.07
C ASP A 834 20.95 18.22 43.59
N ASP A 835 20.66 17.68 44.78
CA ASP A 835 19.35 17.77 45.42
C ASP A 835 19.08 19.14 46.07
N ASP A 836 20.13 19.88 46.44
CA ASP A 836 19.99 21.21 47.07
C ASP A 836 19.79 22.31 46.02
N GLY A 837 20.14 22.05 44.75
CA GLY A 837 20.02 22.98 43.63
C GLY A 837 20.91 24.21 43.72
N ALA A 838 21.87 24.22 44.65
CA ALA A 838 22.71 25.38 44.94
C ALA A 838 23.61 25.72 43.75
N GLU A 839 24.10 24.72 43.03
CA GLU A 839 24.89 24.93 41.81
C GLU A 839 24.00 25.41 40.65
N LEU A 840 22.81 24.82 40.49
CA LEU A 840 21.87 25.21 39.44
C LEU A 840 21.37 26.66 39.60
N ALA A 841 21.34 27.20 40.83
CA ALA A 841 20.92 28.58 41.10
C ALA A 841 21.92 29.65 40.62
N LYS A 842 23.16 29.29 40.27
CA LYS A 842 24.19 30.26 39.85
C LYS A 842 23.90 30.78 38.44
N THR A 843 23.96 32.10 38.25
CA THR A 843 23.75 32.77 36.94
C THR A 843 24.59 32.18 35.81
N ALA A 844 25.85 31.81 36.10
CA ALA A 844 26.77 31.23 35.12
C ALA A 844 26.43 29.77 34.73
N VAL A 845 25.62 29.06 35.52
CA VAL A 845 25.26 27.65 35.34
C VAL A 845 23.89 27.48 34.68
N ILE A 846 22.92 28.36 34.99
CA ILE A 846 21.54 28.25 34.47
C ILE A 846 21.50 28.19 32.94
N GLN A 847 22.21 29.10 32.25
CA GLN A 847 22.15 29.18 30.79
C GLN A 847 22.69 27.91 30.10
N PRO A 848 23.91 27.41 30.44
CA PRO A 848 24.39 26.13 29.91
C PRO A 848 23.51 24.93 30.27
N ALA A 849 22.98 24.87 31.50
CA ALA A 849 22.15 23.75 31.93
C ALA A 849 20.81 23.69 31.17
N VAL A 850 20.15 24.84 30.98
CA VAL A 850 18.91 24.93 30.19
C VAL A 850 19.18 24.63 28.71
N TRP A 851 20.27 25.14 28.13
CA TRP A 851 20.68 24.82 26.76
C TRP A 851 20.86 23.32 26.55
N ALA A 852 21.56 22.63 27.46
CA ALA A 852 21.77 21.18 27.34
C ALA A 852 20.44 20.40 27.42
N MET A 853 19.54 20.78 28.33
CA MET A 853 18.19 20.20 28.40
C MET A 853 17.42 20.41 27.10
N GLN A 854 17.47 21.62 26.55
CA GLN A 854 16.79 21.98 25.30
C GLN A 854 17.30 21.16 24.10
N VAL A 855 18.61 21.03 23.96
CA VAL A 855 19.22 20.24 22.88
C VAL A 855 18.89 18.75 23.05
N ALA A 856 18.94 18.23 24.28
CA ALA A 856 18.61 16.83 24.56
C ALA A 856 17.12 16.50 24.32
N LEU A 857 16.20 17.39 24.71
CA LEU A 857 14.78 17.24 24.41
C LEU A 857 14.51 17.32 22.90
N ALA A 858 15.16 18.24 22.18
CA ALA A 858 15.04 18.30 20.73
C ALA A 858 15.49 16.98 20.07
N GLN A 859 16.61 16.40 20.52
CA GLN A 859 17.06 15.11 19.98
C GLN A 859 16.14 13.95 20.36
N HIS A 860 15.55 13.97 21.56
CA HIS A 860 14.52 13.00 21.95
C HIS A 860 13.32 13.05 20.99
N TRP A 861 12.76 14.23 20.72
CA TRP A 861 11.64 14.37 19.79
C TRP A 861 11.97 13.89 18.38
N ARG A 862 13.17 14.21 17.87
CA ARG A 862 13.65 13.73 16.58
C ARG A 862 13.81 12.20 16.54
N SER A 863 14.20 11.59 17.66
CA SER A 863 14.26 10.12 17.76
C SER A 863 12.90 9.43 17.65
N TRP A 864 11.80 10.18 17.86
CA TRP A 864 10.42 9.75 17.60
C TRP A 864 9.86 10.29 16.27
N GLY A 865 10.74 10.70 15.35
CA GLY A 865 10.35 11.20 14.02
C GLY A 865 9.74 12.59 14.00
N ILE A 866 9.68 13.30 15.14
CA ILE A 866 9.14 14.66 15.22
C ILE A 866 10.26 15.64 14.84
N GLU A 867 10.29 16.00 13.56
CA GLU A 867 11.29 16.90 12.98
C GLU A 867 10.78 18.35 12.88
N PRO A 868 11.57 19.36 13.30
CA PRO A 868 11.18 20.76 13.17
C PRO A 868 11.31 21.23 11.71
N ALA A 869 10.27 21.86 11.18
CA ALA A 869 10.30 22.62 9.93
C ALA A 869 10.97 24.00 10.12
N VAL A 870 11.02 24.49 11.36
CA VAL A 870 11.68 25.74 11.75
C VAL A 870 12.04 25.68 13.24
N VAL A 871 13.12 26.33 13.62
CA VAL A 871 13.49 26.56 15.02
C VAL A 871 13.41 28.05 15.36
N ILE A 872 12.93 28.35 16.56
CA ILE A 872 12.75 29.72 17.07
C ILE A 872 13.31 29.74 18.50
N GLY A 873 14.19 30.69 18.82
CA GLY A 873 14.73 30.82 20.17
C GLY A 873 14.45 32.17 20.79
N HIS A 874 14.14 32.19 22.08
CA HIS A 874 13.93 33.41 22.86
C HIS A 874 15.21 33.74 23.64
N SER A 875 15.81 34.91 23.39
CA SER A 875 17.04 35.34 24.06
C SER A 875 18.17 34.31 23.85
N PHE A 876 18.76 33.77 24.92
CA PHE A 876 19.81 32.74 24.81
C PHE A 876 19.27 31.38 24.35
N GLY A 877 17.95 31.13 24.39
CA GLY A 877 17.36 29.91 23.80
C GLY A 877 17.63 29.80 22.30
N GLU A 878 17.96 30.91 21.65
CA GLU A 878 18.41 30.95 20.26
C GLU A 878 19.75 30.23 20.04
N VAL A 879 20.57 30.06 21.09
CA VAL A 879 21.76 29.20 21.04
C VAL A 879 21.35 27.74 20.85
N ALA A 880 20.35 27.25 21.59
CA ALA A 880 19.83 25.89 21.41
C ALA A 880 19.18 25.72 20.04
N ALA A 881 18.42 26.72 19.57
CA ALA A 881 17.87 26.74 18.22
C ALA A 881 18.98 26.63 17.17
N ALA A 882 20.07 27.40 17.30
CA ALA A 882 21.20 27.35 16.37
C ALA A 882 21.95 26.01 16.41
N THR A 883 22.08 25.38 17.59
CA THR A 883 22.64 24.03 17.73
C THR A 883 21.77 23.00 17.00
N VAL A 884 20.46 23.03 17.22
CA VAL A 884 19.51 22.08 16.61
C VAL A 884 19.37 22.30 15.10
N ALA A 885 19.47 23.55 14.64
CA ALA A 885 19.55 23.90 13.22
C ALA A 885 20.85 23.41 12.54
N GLY A 886 21.85 22.95 13.30
CA GLY A 886 23.16 22.59 12.79
C GLY A 886 24.03 23.79 12.42
N ALA A 887 23.61 25.01 12.80
CA ALA A 887 24.33 26.24 12.47
C ALA A 887 25.63 26.38 13.27
N ILE A 888 25.65 25.85 14.49
CA ILE A 888 26.82 25.79 15.35
C ILE A 888 26.95 24.39 15.91
N ASP A 889 28.16 23.84 15.88
CA ASP A 889 28.38 22.51 16.46
C ASP A 889 28.24 22.54 17.99
N LEU A 890 28.09 21.35 18.58
CA LEU A 890 27.82 21.20 20.02
C LEU A 890 28.93 21.80 20.90
N ARG A 891 30.20 21.72 20.47
CA ARG A 891 31.33 22.22 21.26
C ARG A 891 31.37 23.74 21.22
N ALA A 892 31.24 24.33 20.04
CA ALA A 892 31.17 25.78 19.84
C ALA A 892 29.97 26.38 20.56
N ALA A 893 28.81 25.71 20.52
CA ALA A 893 27.62 26.12 21.27
C ALA A 893 27.83 26.07 22.79
N ALA A 894 28.50 25.03 23.31
CA ALA A 894 28.86 24.95 24.72
C ALA A 894 29.84 26.06 25.13
N GLU A 895 30.85 26.36 24.32
CA GLU A 895 31.77 27.49 24.55
C GLU A 895 31.01 28.82 24.59
N LEU A 896 30.13 29.05 23.61
CA LEU A 896 29.29 30.24 23.52
C LEU A 896 28.41 30.42 24.76
N ILE A 897 27.63 29.41 25.13
CA ILE A 897 26.65 29.52 26.22
C ILE A 897 27.35 29.62 27.58
N CYS A 898 28.46 28.91 27.79
CA CYS A 898 29.25 29.00 29.02
C CYS A 898 29.89 30.39 29.18
N ARG A 899 30.51 30.92 28.12
CA ARG A 899 31.11 32.27 28.16
C ARG A 899 30.06 33.36 28.32
N ARG A 900 28.91 33.23 27.66
CA ARG A 900 27.77 34.14 27.87
C ARG A 900 27.31 34.11 29.32
N GLY A 901 27.11 32.93 29.90
CA GLY A 901 26.75 32.75 31.31
C GLY A 901 27.72 33.42 32.28
N GLU A 902 29.01 33.16 32.13
CA GLU A 902 30.11 33.74 32.93
C GLU A 902 30.20 35.27 32.81
N LEU A 903 29.97 35.83 31.62
CA LEU A 903 29.97 37.27 31.43
C LEU A 903 28.73 37.91 32.05
N THR A 904 27.56 37.30 31.89
CA THR A 904 26.31 37.84 32.47
C THR A 904 26.28 37.79 33.99
N SER A 905 26.95 36.84 34.65
CA SER A 905 27.03 36.82 36.12
C SER A 905 27.80 38.02 36.70
N GLN A 906 28.63 38.69 35.91
CA GLN A 906 29.31 39.92 36.31
C GLN A 906 28.37 41.14 36.34
N ALA A 907 27.17 41.01 35.76
CA ALA A 907 26.13 42.02 35.81
C ALA A 907 25.12 41.79 36.96
N ASP A 908 25.31 40.75 37.77
CA ASP A 908 24.44 40.47 38.91
C ASP A 908 24.37 41.67 39.87
N GLY A 909 23.16 42.09 40.19
CA GLY A 909 22.87 43.24 41.05
C GLY A 909 22.88 44.59 40.33
N LEU A 910 23.25 44.67 39.05
CA LEU A 910 23.32 45.94 38.31
C LEU A 910 21.97 46.38 37.70
N GLY A 911 20.89 45.61 37.87
CA GLY A 911 19.56 45.96 37.40
C GLY A 911 18.57 44.80 37.52
N GLY A 912 17.44 44.89 36.84
CA GLY A 912 16.45 43.81 36.80
C GLY A 912 15.53 43.88 35.60
N MET A 913 14.48 43.05 35.62
CA MET A 913 13.47 42.99 34.56
C MET A 913 12.07 42.81 35.15
N ILE A 914 11.05 43.37 34.49
CA ILE A 914 9.63 43.18 34.83
C ILE A 914 8.85 42.74 33.59
N ALA A 915 7.91 41.81 33.77
CA ALA A 915 6.92 41.45 32.76
C ALA A 915 5.65 42.28 32.99
N VAL A 916 5.13 42.89 31.93
CA VAL A 916 3.95 43.76 31.96
C VAL A 916 2.90 43.25 30.96
N ALA A 917 1.66 43.11 31.42
CA ALA A 917 0.54 42.63 30.61
C ALA A 917 -0.05 43.77 29.75
N MET A 918 0.74 44.28 28.81
CA MET A 918 0.34 45.35 27.88
C MET A 918 1.07 45.25 26.53
N PRO A 919 0.53 45.87 25.46
CA PRO A 919 1.20 45.96 24.16
C PRO A 919 2.56 46.64 24.22
N ALA A 920 3.44 46.30 23.28
CA ALA A 920 4.82 46.79 23.25
C ALA A 920 4.91 48.32 23.12
N ASP A 921 4.02 48.95 22.35
CA ASP A 921 4.02 50.40 22.15
C ASP A 921 3.60 51.16 23.43
N GLU A 922 2.63 50.62 24.18
CA GLU A 922 2.22 51.15 25.47
C GLU A 922 3.33 50.99 26.52
N ALA A 923 3.98 49.82 26.56
CA ALA A 923 5.11 49.57 27.44
C ALA A 923 6.30 50.48 27.11
N GLN A 924 6.55 50.73 25.82
CA GLN A 924 7.59 51.64 25.37
C GLN A 924 7.29 53.09 25.79
N ALA A 925 6.03 53.54 25.66
CA ALA A 925 5.60 54.85 26.13
C ALA A 925 5.72 54.98 27.65
N ALA A 926 5.37 53.92 28.39
CA ALA A 926 5.52 53.88 29.85
C ALA A 926 6.99 53.96 30.27
N ALA A 927 7.87 53.19 29.63
CA ALA A 927 9.31 53.18 29.86
C ALA A 927 9.97 54.52 29.53
N ALA A 928 9.53 55.21 28.46
CA ALA A 928 10.08 56.50 28.04
C ALA A 928 9.93 57.60 29.10
N ARG A 929 8.96 57.49 30.02
CA ARG A 929 8.80 58.40 31.17
C ARG A 929 9.96 58.35 32.16
N TYR A 930 10.69 57.23 32.16
CA TYR A 930 11.90 57.00 32.95
C TYR A 930 13.18 57.31 32.16
N GLY A 931 13.08 57.95 30.99
CA GLY A 931 14.21 58.27 30.13
C GLY A 931 14.85 57.01 29.53
N ASP A 932 16.18 56.96 29.53
CA ASP A 932 16.96 55.83 29.02
C ASP A 932 17.19 54.71 30.07
N ARG A 933 16.62 54.87 31.27
CA ARG A 933 16.79 53.97 32.42
C ARG A 933 16.04 52.65 32.26
N LEU A 934 14.99 52.63 31.45
CA LEU A 934 14.15 51.48 31.13
C LEU A 934 14.05 51.29 29.61
N VAL A 935 14.13 50.05 29.14
CA VAL A 935 13.96 49.70 27.73
C VAL A 935 13.08 48.45 27.57
N VAL A 936 12.46 48.30 26.40
CA VAL A 936 11.76 47.06 26.04
C VAL A 936 12.79 45.98 25.70
N ALA A 937 12.87 44.97 26.55
CA ALA A 937 13.77 43.83 26.39
C ALA A 937 13.16 42.72 25.54
N ALA A 938 11.85 42.48 25.64
CA ALA A 938 11.19 41.46 24.84
C ALA A 938 9.73 41.83 24.52
N ARG A 939 9.32 41.53 23.29
CA ARG A 939 7.95 41.58 22.78
C ARG A 939 7.45 40.14 22.66
N ASN A 940 6.84 39.61 23.73
CA ASN A 940 6.51 38.19 23.82
C ASN A 940 5.16 37.86 23.15
N SER A 941 4.19 38.75 23.25
CA SER A 941 2.89 38.59 22.60
C SER A 941 2.25 39.96 22.38
N PRO A 942 1.08 40.05 21.70
CA PRO A 942 0.32 41.30 21.61
C PRO A 942 -0.05 41.93 22.96
N ARG A 943 0.00 41.16 24.05
CA ARG A 943 -0.43 41.59 25.40
C ARG A 943 0.62 41.35 26.49
N LEU A 944 1.83 40.93 26.14
CA LEU A 944 2.90 40.64 27.11
C LEU A 944 4.24 41.21 26.63
N THR A 945 4.75 42.18 27.37
CA THR A 945 6.02 42.86 27.11
C THR A 945 6.94 42.75 28.32
N VAL A 946 8.25 42.66 28.12
CA VAL A 946 9.24 42.66 29.19
C VAL A 946 10.08 43.92 29.12
N LEU A 947 10.18 44.62 30.25
CA LEU A 947 11.00 45.81 30.42
C LEU A 947 12.25 45.47 31.24
N SER A 948 13.37 46.10 30.91
CA SER A 948 14.68 45.88 31.53
C SER A 948 15.35 47.21 31.85
N GLY A 949 16.04 47.29 32.98
CA GLY A 949 16.71 48.52 33.40
C GLY A 949 17.05 48.60 34.88
N GLU A 950 17.14 49.83 35.37
CA GLU A 950 17.50 50.13 36.77
C GLU A 950 16.42 49.66 37.77
N SER A 951 16.85 49.08 38.88
CA SER A 951 15.95 48.44 39.84
C SER A 951 14.93 49.40 40.45
N ASP A 952 15.32 50.63 40.79
CA ASP A 952 14.45 51.64 41.38
C ASP A 952 13.47 52.24 40.35
N ALA A 953 13.89 52.41 39.09
CA ALA A 953 12.99 52.79 38.00
C ALA A 953 11.92 51.71 37.73
N LEU A 954 12.31 50.44 37.78
CA LEU A 954 11.37 49.31 37.65
C LEU A 954 10.38 49.26 38.82
N ASP A 955 10.83 49.53 40.05
CA ASP A 955 9.94 49.59 41.23
C ASP A 955 8.95 50.75 41.12
N GLY A 956 9.40 51.92 40.65
CA GLY A 956 8.53 53.06 40.38
C GLY A 956 7.44 52.72 39.36
N LEU A 957 7.83 52.13 38.23
CA LEU A 957 6.88 51.75 37.19
C LEU A 957 5.92 50.65 37.66
N LEU A 958 6.40 49.66 38.43
CA LEU A 958 5.55 48.63 39.03
C LEU A 958 4.47 49.23 39.94
N ALA A 959 4.80 50.27 40.72
CA ALA A 959 3.82 50.95 41.57
C ALA A 959 2.75 51.66 40.73
N GLU A 960 3.16 52.41 39.70
CA GLU A 960 2.22 53.08 38.78
C GLU A 960 1.30 52.12 38.04
N LEU A 961 1.84 50.98 37.58
CA LEU A 961 1.06 49.96 36.88
C LEU A 961 0.07 49.27 37.81
N ARG A 962 0.42 49.08 39.08
CA ARG A 962 -0.52 48.57 40.10
C ARG A 962 -1.68 49.54 40.33
N ASP A 963 -1.40 50.84 40.41
CA ASP A 963 -2.42 51.86 40.63
C ASP A 963 -3.41 51.98 39.44
N THR A 964 -2.94 51.64 38.23
CA THR A 964 -3.76 51.63 37.01
C THR A 964 -4.40 50.27 36.71
N GLY A 965 -4.22 49.27 37.58
CA GLY A 965 -4.80 47.93 37.44
C GLY A 965 -4.11 47.04 36.40
N VAL A 966 -2.97 47.44 35.84
CA VAL A 966 -2.21 46.63 34.88
C VAL A 966 -1.41 45.56 35.63
N ARG A 967 -1.57 44.30 35.20
CA ARG A 967 -0.83 43.18 35.78
C ARG A 967 0.65 43.27 35.39
N ALA A 968 1.52 43.40 36.40
CA ALA A 968 2.97 43.44 36.21
C ALA A 968 3.70 42.75 37.36
N GLY A 969 4.86 42.16 37.09
CA GLY A 969 5.65 41.45 38.10
C GLY A 969 7.14 41.36 37.75
N ARG A 970 7.99 41.22 38.78
CA ARG A 970 9.43 41.00 38.58
C ARG A 970 9.70 39.65 37.95
N VAL A 971 10.59 39.63 36.96
CA VAL A 971 11.19 38.40 36.44
C VAL A 971 12.26 37.96 37.43
N ARG A 972 12.38 36.65 37.68
CA ARG A 972 13.40 36.07 38.59
C ARG A 972 14.78 36.07 37.93
N ILE A 973 15.32 37.27 37.72
CA ILE A 973 16.64 37.53 37.16
C ILE A 973 17.22 38.75 37.88
N ASN A 974 18.50 38.67 38.27
CA ASN A 974 19.15 39.70 39.09
C ASN A 974 19.98 40.70 38.27
N PHE A 975 19.79 40.74 36.96
CA PHE A 975 20.47 41.66 36.05
C PHE A 975 19.53 42.10 34.92
N ALA A 976 19.83 43.25 34.32
CA ALA A 976 19.04 43.85 33.25
C ALA A 976 19.53 43.41 31.86
N SER A 977 19.15 42.21 31.41
CA SER A 977 19.47 41.72 30.05
C SER A 977 18.78 42.55 28.95
N HIS A 978 19.29 42.52 27.71
CA HIS A 978 18.73 43.27 26.56
C HIS A 978 18.64 44.78 26.80
N SER A 979 19.63 45.32 27.52
CA SER A 979 19.69 46.74 27.90
C SER A 979 21.14 47.24 27.85
N ARG A 980 21.33 48.55 28.09
CA ARG A 980 22.66 49.18 28.15
C ARG A 980 23.61 48.52 29.16
N PHE A 981 23.10 47.82 30.16
CA PHE A 981 23.92 47.09 31.13
C PHE A 981 24.74 45.97 30.49
N MET A 982 24.38 45.53 29.28
CA MET A 982 25.13 44.54 28.50
C MET A 982 26.25 45.16 27.64
N ASP A 983 26.28 46.48 27.45
CA ASP A 983 27.27 47.17 26.60
C ASP A 983 28.73 46.87 26.99
N PRO A 984 29.11 46.85 28.29
CA PRO A 984 30.47 46.48 28.70
C PRO A 984 30.85 45.03 28.39
N LEU A 985 29.86 44.15 28.21
CA LEU A 985 30.06 42.71 27.98
C LEU A 985 30.19 42.38 26.49
N GLN A 986 29.61 43.20 25.60
CA GLN A 986 29.61 42.92 24.15
C GLN A 986 31.02 42.73 23.56
N PRO A 987 32.01 43.63 23.78
CA PRO A 987 33.35 43.44 23.20
C PRO A 987 34.07 42.20 23.74
N ARG A 988 33.79 41.83 25.00
CA ARG A 988 34.36 40.65 25.65
C ARG A 988 33.78 39.37 25.09
N LEU A 989 32.47 39.34 24.84
CA LEU A 989 31.82 38.20 24.19
C LEU A 989 32.33 38.05 22.75
N ILE A 990 32.42 39.13 21.97
CA ILE A 990 32.98 39.09 20.60
C ILE A 990 34.40 38.51 20.61
N THR A 991 35.24 38.97 21.53
CA THR A 991 36.62 38.48 21.66
C THR A 991 36.67 37.00 22.03
N ALA A 992 35.81 36.56 22.96
CA ALA A 992 35.72 35.16 23.37
C ALA A 992 35.27 34.23 22.24
N LEU A 993 34.49 34.75 21.29
CA LEU A 993 33.92 33.99 20.17
C LEU A 993 34.67 34.18 18.84
N ALA A 994 35.82 34.87 18.82
CA ALA A 994 36.51 35.23 17.59
C ALA A 994 36.90 34.02 16.70
N GLY A 995 37.04 32.83 17.29
CA GLY A 995 37.34 31.58 16.56
C GLY A 995 36.11 30.78 16.12
N MET A 996 34.90 31.17 16.55
CA MET A 996 33.66 30.47 16.25
C MET A 996 33.31 30.62 14.77
N ARG A 997 32.89 29.53 14.13
CA ARG A 997 32.38 29.52 12.77
C ARG A 997 31.02 28.88 12.76
N ALA A 998 30.07 29.56 12.14
CA ALA A 998 28.75 29.01 11.91
C ALA A 998 28.68 28.35 10.52
N GLU A 999 28.06 27.19 10.48
CA GLU A 999 27.84 26.37 9.28
C GLU A 999 26.45 26.67 8.69
N PRO A 1000 26.23 26.43 7.39
CA PRO A 1000 24.90 26.53 6.79
C PRO A 1000 23.84 25.76 7.59
N VAL A 1001 22.70 26.39 7.84
CA VAL A 1001 21.60 25.80 8.60
C VAL A 1001 20.97 24.62 7.84
N ALA A 1002 20.82 23.49 8.52
CA ALA A 1002 20.08 22.32 8.02
C ALA A 1002 18.57 22.46 8.23
N VAL A 1003 18.17 23.13 9.32
CA VAL A 1003 16.78 23.49 9.62
C VAL A 1003 16.67 25.02 9.65
N PRO A 1004 15.67 25.63 8.99
CA PRO A 1004 15.49 27.09 9.04
C PRO A 1004 15.44 27.62 10.47
N LEU A 1005 16.24 28.65 10.78
CA LEU A 1005 16.23 29.36 12.05
C LEU A 1005 15.58 30.72 11.87
N ARG A 1006 14.49 31.00 12.59
CA ARG A 1006 13.84 32.32 12.65
C ARG A 1006 14.41 33.10 13.82
N SER A 1007 15.17 34.15 13.52
CA SER A 1007 15.77 35.00 14.54
C SER A 1007 14.72 35.90 15.18
N THR A 1008 14.76 35.96 16.50
CA THR A 1008 14.02 36.93 17.31
C THR A 1008 14.77 38.25 17.48
N VAL A 1009 16.01 38.35 17.02
CA VAL A 1009 16.77 39.61 17.00
C VAL A 1009 16.40 40.41 15.76
N THR A 1010 16.48 39.79 14.58
CA THR A 1010 16.22 40.45 13.28
C THR A 1010 14.75 40.36 12.86
N GLY A 1011 14.06 39.28 13.25
CA GLY A 1011 12.73 38.92 12.74
C GLY A 1011 12.78 38.10 11.43
N GLU A 1012 13.98 37.84 10.90
CA GLU A 1012 14.20 37.18 9.62
C GLU A 1012 14.68 35.74 9.79
N ARG A 1013 14.62 34.94 8.71
CA ARG A 1013 15.26 33.61 8.67
C ARG A 1013 16.75 33.82 8.43
N MET A 1014 17.57 33.26 9.31
CA MET A 1014 19.02 33.45 9.27
C MET A 1014 19.69 32.41 8.39
N SER A 1015 20.78 32.81 7.72
CA SER A 1015 21.75 31.85 7.20
C SER A 1015 22.81 31.54 8.27
N GLY A 1016 23.49 30.42 8.13
CA GLY A 1016 24.58 30.02 9.03
C GLY A 1016 25.61 31.12 9.26
N PRO A 1017 26.28 31.61 8.20
CA PRO A 1017 27.31 32.65 8.32
C PRO A 1017 26.89 33.95 9.01
N ASP A 1018 25.58 34.26 9.06
CA ASP A 1018 25.06 35.44 9.73
C ASP A 1018 25.06 35.29 11.27
N LEU A 1019 25.23 34.08 11.81
CA LEU A 1019 25.24 33.77 13.24
C LEU A 1019 26.66 33.87 13.84
N ASP A 1020 27.37 34.96 13.51
CA ASP A 1020 28.74 35.21 13.94
C ASP A 1020 28.84 35.74 15.40
N ALA A 1021 30.07 36.01 15.84
CA ALA A 1021 30.31 36.56 17.17
C ALA A 1021 29.59 37.90 17.43
N ARG A 1022 29.38 38.71 16.39
CA ARG A 1022 28.67 40.00 16.48
C ARG A 1022 27.18 39.76 16.65
N TYR A 1023 26.60 38.83 15.91
CA TYR A 1023 25.21 38.43 16.09
C TYR A 1023 24.91 38.03 17.53
N TRP A 1024 25.77 37.21 18.17
CA TRP A 1024 25.54 36.79 19.55
C TRP A 1024 25.69 37.91 20.58
N ALA A 1025 26.53 38.90 20.31
CA ALA A 1025 26.61 40.13 21.11
C ALA A 1025 25.36 41.00 20.93
N ASP A 1026 24.86 41.12 19.70
CA ASP A 1026 23.62 41.83 19.40
C ASP A 1026 22.40 41.11 20.01
N ASN A 1027 22.37 39.76 19.99
CA ASN A 1027 21.37 38.93 20.67
C ASN A 1027 21.36 39.15 22.19
N LEU A 1028 22.52 39.41 22.83
CA LEU A 1028 22.58 39.71 24.26
C LEU A 1028 22.01 41.10 24.60
N ARG A 1029 22.08 42.04 23.64
CA ARG A 1029 21.81 43.47 23.84
C ARG A 1029 20.45 43.95 23.33
N SER A 1030 19.96 43.37 22.25
CA SER A 1030 18.83 43.87 21.47
C SER A 1030 17.49 43.34 21.96
N THR A 1031 16.39 44.01 21.61
CA THR A 1031 15.04 43.55 21.96
C THR A 1031 14.71 42.21 21.28
N VAL A 1032 14.16 41.27 22.06
CA VAL A 1032 13.65 39.97 21.56
C VAL A 1032 12.26 40.14 20.92
N ARG A 1033 12.14 39.97 19.61
CA ARG A 1033 10.93 40.11 18.78
C ARG A 1033 10.19 38.77 18.63
N PHE A 1034 9.83 38.14 19.75
CA PHE A 1034 9.26 36.79 19.74
C PHE A 1034 7.86 36.72 19.11
N ALA A 1035 6.98 37.67 19.40
CA ALA A 1035 5.65 37.73 18.80
C ALA A 1035 5.69 37.80 17.25
N ASP A 1036 6.61 38.62 16.72
CA ASP A 1036 6.82 38.78 15.28
C ASP A 1036 7.25 37.45 14.63
N ALA A 1037 8.13 36.70 15.29
CA ALA A 1037 8.60 35.39 14.81
C ALA A 1037 7.48 34.34 14.75
N ILE A 1038 6.63 34.26 15.80
CA ILE A 1038 5.48 33.34 15.83
C ILE A 1038 4.47 33.70 14.74
N ALA A 1039 4.12 34.98 14.62
CA ALA A 1039 3.17 35.45 13.61
C ALA A 1039 3.67 35.17 12.18
N ALA A 1040 4.96 35.44 11.90
CA ALA A 1040 5.56 35.19 10.60
C ALA A 1040 5.54 33.71 10.20
N GLU A 1041 5.79 32.79 11.13
CA GLU A 1041 5.77 31.36 10.84
C GLU A 1041 4.36 30.79 10.73
N ASN A 1042 3.40 31.31 11.52
CA ASN A 1042 1.99 30.92 11.42
C ASN A 1042 1.35 31.39 10.09
N ALA A 1043 1.78 32.53 9.55
CA ALA A 1043 1.30 33.05 8.27
C ALA A 1043 1.66 32.17 7.05
N LEU A 1044 2.60 31.23 7.21
CA LEU A 1044 3.00 30.30 6.14
C LEU A 1044 2.12 29.04 6.05
N GLY A 1045 1.18 28.85 6.99
CA GLY A 1045 0.24 27.73 7.00
C GLY A 1045 0.15 27.00 8.36
N PRO A 1046 -0.62 25.89 8.42
CA PRO A 1046 -0.86 25.14 9.65
C PRO A 1046 0.43 24.77 10.40
N THR A 1047 0.60 25.29 11.62
CA THR A 1047 1.85 25.17 12.38
C THR A 1047 1.60 24.83 13.86
N VAL A 1048 2.25 23.77 14.32
CA VAL A 1048 2.31 23.37 15.73
C VAL A 1048 3.59 23.91 16.35
N PHE A 1049 3.46 24.80 17.33
CA PHE A 1049 4.57 25.39 18.06
C PHE A 1049 4.82 24.58 19.34
N LEU A 1050 5.80 23.69 19.30
CA LEU A 1050 6.20 22.85 20.42
C LEU A 1050 7.28 23.56 21.23
N GLU A 1051 7.00 23.86 22.50
CA GLU A 1051 8.00 24.42 23.40
C GLU A 1051 8.97 23.32 23.86
N ILE A 1052 10.25 23.51 23.57
CA ILE A 1052 11.33 22.60 23.95
C ILE A 1052 11.94 23.10 25.25
N SER A 1053 11.46 22.63 26.39
CA SER A 1053 11.92 23.11 27.69
C SER A 1053 11.65 22.14 28.85
N PRO A 1054 12.46 22.21 29.93
CA PRO A 1054 12.22 21.46 31.17
C PRO A 1054 11.00 21.96 31.96
N HIS A 1055 10.53 23.18 31.67
CA HIS A 1055 9.28 23.73 32.17
C HIS A 1055 8.75 24.79 31.21
N SER A 1056 7.49 24.67 30.82
CA SER A 1056 6.87 25.59 29.85
C SER A 1056 6.72 27.01 30.40
N VAL A 1057 7.29 28.00 29.70
CA VAL A 1057 7.24 29.43 30.06
C VAL A 1057 6.76 30.34 28.94
N LEU A 1058 6.74 29.88 27.68
CA LEU A 1058 6.32 30.66 26.51
C LEU A 1058 4.97 30.25 25.94
N VAL A 1059 4.44 29.06 26.27
CA VAL A 1059 3.18 28.56 25.70
C VAL A 1059 2.04 29.58 25.76
N GLN A 1060 1.83 30.27 26.88
CA GLN A 1060 0.78 31.29 27.00
C GLN A 1060 1.02 32.49 26.07
N ALA A 1061 2.28 32.88 25.84
CA ALA A 1061 2.61 33.95 24.92
C ALA A 1061 2.37 33.52 23.46
N ILE A 1062 2.67 32.25 23.14
CA ILE A 1062 2.37 31.65 21.84
C ILE A 1062 0.85 31.62 21.62
N GLU A 1063 0.06 31.11 22.58
CA GLU A 1063 -1.40 31.10 22.52
C GLU A 1063 -1.98 32.51 22.28
N GLN A 1064 -1.43 33.53 22.94
CA GLN A 1064 -1.83 34.92 22.72
C GLN A 1064 -1.48 35.45 21.33
N CYS A 1065 -0.40 34.97 20.70
CA CYS A 1065 -0.09 35.29 19.30
C CYS A 1065 -1.02 34.57 18.31
N LEU A 1066 -1.61 33.44 18.73
CA LEU A 1066 -2.47 32.59 17.92
C LEU A 1066 -3.97 32.81 18.17
N ALA A 1067 -4.34 33.68 19.10
CA ALA A 1067 -5.74 33.84 19.54
C ALA A 1067 -6.73 34.15 18.41
N ASP A 1068 -6.28 34.84 17.36
CA ASP A 1068 -7.08 35.20 16.18
C ASP A 1068 -6.81 34.28 14.97
N SER A 1069 -6.08 33.17 15.17
CA SER A 1069 -5.66 32.23 14.15
C SER A 1069 -6.34 30.87 14.32
N THR A 1070 -6.82 30.30 13.21
CA THR A 1070 -7.29 28.90 13.15
C THR A 1070 -6.21 27.93 12.67
N SER A 1071 -5.04 28.43 12.28
CA SER A 1071 -3.95 27.64 11.68
C SER A 1071 -2.81 27.31 12.64
N GLY A 1072 -2.87 27.75 13.91
CA GLY A 1072 -1.77 27.58 14.85
C GLY A 1072 -2.19 26.84 16.11
N THR A 1073 -1.33 25.92 16.57
CA THR A 1073 -1.52 25.21 17.85
C THR A 1073 -0.27 25.40 18.71
N ALA A 1074 -0.45 25.84 19.96
CA ALA A 1074 0.63 25.90 20.94
C ALA A 1074 0.66 24.59 21.76
N VAL A 1075 1.83 23.97 21.88
CA VAL A 1075 2.03 22.76 22.69
C VAL A 1075 3.10 23.02 23.74
N ALA A 1076 2.66 22.99 25.00
CA ALA A 1076 3.54 23.08 26.16
C ALA A 1076 4.47 21.87 26.25
N GLY A 1077 5.76 22.11 26.51
CA GLY A 1077 6.75 21.09 26.82
C GLY A 1077 6.58 20.48 28.22
N LEU A 1078 7.69 20.16 28.87
CA LEU A 1078 7.68 19.56 30.21
C LEU A 1078 7.13 20.53 31.27
N ARG A 1079 6.85 19.98 32.44
CA ARG A 1079 6.35 20.71 33.61
C ARG A 1079 7.11 20.26 34.85
N ARG A 1080 7.46 21.22 35.70
CA ARG A 1080 8.11 20.96 36.99
C ARG A 1080 7.19 20.15 37.90
N ASP A 1081 7.80 19.33 38.76
CA ASP A 1081 7.12 18.55 39.80
C ASP A 1081 6.06 17.56 39.25
N THR A 1082 6.22 17.11 38.00
CA THR A 1082 5.38 16.08 37.35
C THR A 1082 6.25 15.04 36.67
N SER A 1083 5.75 13.81 36.45
CA SER A 1083 6.48 12.77 35.70
C SER A 1083 6.82 13.26 34.30
N GLU A 1084 8.10 13.15 33.93
CA GLU A 1084 8.61 13.58 32.63
C GLU A 1084 8.14 12.62 31.54
N THR A 1085 8.15 11.31 31.78
CA THR A 1085 7.69 10.32 30.78
C THR A 1085 6.20 10.43 30.55
N ALA A 1086 5.38 10.58 31.59
CA ALA A 1086 3.93 10.74 31.44
C ALA A 1086 3.61 12.01 30.64
N ARG A 1087 4.35 13.09 30.92
CA ARG A 1087 4.21 14.35 30.19
C ARG A 1087 4.62 14.23 28.73
N LEU A 1088 5.66 13.46 28.40
CA LEU A 1088 6.02 13.19 27.00
C LEU A 1088 4.91 12.46 26.25
N ALA A 1089 4.30 11.44 26.88
CA ALA A 1089 3.17 10.71 26.30
C ALA A 1089 1.96 11.63 26.02
N GLU A 1090 1.60 12.51 26.96
CA GLU A 1090 0.55 13.53 26.76
C GLU A 1090 0.88 14.49 25.59
N ILE A 1091 2.15 14.88 25.45
CA ILE A 1091 2.58 15.76 24.36
C ILE A 1091 2.46 15.02 23.02
N VAL A 1092 2.89 13.77 22.91
CA VAL A 1092 2.73 12.96 21.68
C VAL A 1092 1.26 12.85 21.30
N ALA A 1093 0.37 12.55 22.26
CA ALA A 1093 -1.07 12.49 22.02
C ALA A 1093 -1.62 13.81 21.44
N ARG A 1094 -1.19 14.95 22.00
CA ARG A 1094 -1.55 16.28 21.49
C ARG A 1094 -0.97 16.56 20.10
N LEU A 1095 0.27 16.18 19.83
CA LEU A 1095 0.90 16.36 18.53
C LEU A 1095 0.18 15.54 17.45
N TYR A 1096 -0.16 14.29 17.74
CA TYR A 1096 -0.91 13.42 16.82
C TYR A 1096 -2.31 13.98 16.50
N THR A 1097 -3.03 14.43 17.53
CA THR A 1097 -4.34 15.08 17.40
C THR A 1097 -4.24 16.40 16.60
N ALA A 1098 -3.13 17.12 16.72
CA ALA A 1098 -2.87 18.32 15.92
C ALA A 1098 -2.47 18.02 14.46
N GLY A 1099 -2.34 16.75 14.06
CA GLY A 1099 -2.04 16.33 12.68
C GLY A 1099 -0.57 16.04 12.38
N VAL A 1100 0.29 15.98 13.41
CA VAL A 1100 1.67 15.49 13.31
C VAL A 1100 1.64 13.96 13.24
N ASP A 1101 2.55 13.35 12.49
CA ASP A 1101 2.67 11.89 12.37
C ASP A 1101 3.98 11.44 13.08
N PRO A 1102 3.93 10.98 14.34
CA PRO A 1102 5.08 10.43 15.04
C PRO A 1102 5.58 9.12 14.41
N ASP A 1103 6.87 8.81 14.60
CA ASP A 1103 7.39 7.47 14.33
C ASP A 1103 6.95 6.50 15.44
N TRP A 1104 5.81 5.85 15.22
CA TRP A 1104 5.26 4.87 16.15
C TRP A 1104 6.14 3.64 16.35
N SER A 1105 7.05 3.32 15.42
CA SER A 1105 7.99 2.22 15.59
C SER A 1105 9.09 2.54 16.61
N ALA A 1106 9.44 3.82 16.75
CA ALA A 1106 10.38 4.28 17.78
C ALA A 1106 9.73 4.36 19.17
N ILE A 1107 8.42 4.65 19.23
CA ILE A 1107 7.65 4.73 20.49
C ILE A 1107 7.26 3.32 20.99
N TYR A 1108 6.79 2.47 20.08
CA TYR A 1108 6.43 1.08 20.34
C TYR A 1108 7.37 0.14 19.56
N PRO A 1109 8.60 -0.10 20.04
CA PRO A 1109 9.57 -0.94 19.31
C PRO A 1109 9.14 -2.41 19.24
N THR A 1110 8.47 -2.90 20.28
CA THR A 1110 7.87 -4.23 20.32
C THR A 1110 6.49 -4.20 19.67
N PHE A 1111 6.17 -5.23 18.89
CA PHE A 1111 4.89 -5.37 18.21
C PHE A 1111 4.40 -6.81 18.32
N SER A 1112 3.23 -6.98 18.91
CA SER A 1112 2.51 -8.25 18.96
C SER A 1112 1.03 -7.93 19.02
N ILE A 1113 0.23 -8.74 18.34
CA ILE A 1113 -1.20 -8.49 18.15
C ILE A 1113 -1.97 -9.36 19.16
N PRO A 1114 -2.76 -8.77 20.07
CA PRO A 1114 -3.69 -9.53 20.91
C PRO A 1114 -4.71 -10.30 20.06
N ASP A 1115 -5.30 -11.37 20.61
CA ASP A 1115 -6.29 -12.19 19.87
C ASP A 1115 -7.53 -11.40 19.44
N GLU A 1116 -7.92 -10.40 20.23
CA GLU A 1116 -9.08 -9.55 19.99
C GLU A 1116 -8.66 -8.09 19.86
N MET A 1117 -9.07 -7.45 18.76
CA MET A 1117 -8.84 -6.04 18.48
C MET A 1117 -10.05 -5.46 17.74
N PRO A 1118 -10.54 -4.27 18.12
CA PRO A 1118 -11.54 -3.57 17.30
C PRO A 1118 -11.01 -3.29 15.88
N THR A 1119 -11.90 -3.46 14.90
CA THR A 1119 -11.68 -3.07 13.49
C THR A 1119 -12.42 -1.78 13.17
N TYR A 1120 -12.28 -1.28 11.94
CA TYR A 1120 -12.94 -0.06 11.48
C TYR A 1120 -14.49 -0.12 11.63
N PRO A 1121 -15.13 0.86 12.31
CA PRO A 1121 -16.57 0.88 12.50
C PRO A 1121 -17.29 1.50 11.29
N TRP A 1122 -17.61 0.65 10.31
CA TRP A 1122 -18.26 1.04 9.05
C TRP A 1122 -19.55 1.87 9.26
N GLN A 1123 -19.65 3.01 8.58
CA GLN A 1123 -20.84 3.87 8.58
C GLN A 1123 -21.80 3.47 7.48
N ARG A 1124 -22.28 2.23 7.57
CA ARG A 1124 -23.07 1.59 6.51
C ARG A 1124 -24.36 2.34 6.23
N ARG A 1125 -24.63 2.56 4.95
CA ARG A 1125 -25.92 3.02 4.45
C ARG A 1125 -26.52 1.97 3.54
N ARG A 1126 -27.85 1.90 3.56
CA ARG A 1126 -28.60 1.05 2.64
C ARG A 1126 -28.27 1.45 1.20
N THR A 1127 -27.77 0.48 0.45
CA THR A 1127 -27.26 0.61 -0.91
C THR A 1127 -27.89 -0.49 -1.76
N TRP A 1128 -28.81 -0.10 -2.64
CA TRP A 1128 -29.56 -1.02 -3.50
C TRP A 1128 -30.17 -0.27 -4.67
N PHE A 1129 -30.04 -0.80 -5.89
CA PHE A 1129 -30.58 -0.12 -7.07
C PHE A 1129 -32.11 0.05 -6.98
N THR A 1130 -32.59 1.20 -7.43
CA THR A 1130 -34.03 1.47 -7.51
C THR A 1130 -34.59 0.90 -8.83
N PRO A 1131 -35.66 0.09 -8.80
CA PRO A 1131 -36.33 -0.38 -10.00
C PRO A 1131 -36.86 0.80 -10.85
N ALA A 1132 -36.70 0.76 -12.17
CA ALA A 1132 -37.43 1.71 -13.03
C ALA A 1132 -38.93 1.38 -12.98
N GLU A 1133 -39.80 2.39 -12.82
CA GLU A 1133 -41.24 2.21 -12.99
C GLU A 1133 -41.53 1.66 -14.40
N SER A 1134 -42.35 0.62 -14.49
CA SER A 1134 -42.48 -0.19 -15.70
C SER A 1134 -42.97 0.64 -16.89
N VAL A 1135 -42.10 0.87 -17.88
CA VAL A 1135 -42.52 1.17 -19.24
C VAL A 1135 -42.62 -0.17 -19.97
N ALA A 1136 -43.83 -0.54 -20.35
CA ALA A 1136 -44.10 -1.77 -21.09
C ALA A 1136 -43.31 -1.83 -22.41
N ASP A 1137 -42.77 -3.00 -22.71
CA ASP A 1137 -42.28 -3.48 -24.02
C ASP A 1137 -41.62 -2.44 -24.93
N THR A 1138 -40.33 -2.19 -24.72
CA THR A 1138 -39.43 -1.77 -25.82
C THR A 1138 -38.01 -2.29 -25.54
N PRO A 1139 -37.35 -3.01 -26.47
CA PRO A 1139 -35.94 -3.36 -26.31
C PRO A 1139 -35.11 -2.08 -26.46
N VAL A 1140 -34.50 -1.62 -25.37
CA VAL A 1140 -33.69 -0.40 -25.35
C VAL A 1140 -32.23 -0.75 -25.68
N TYR A 1141 -31.82 -0.45 -26.91
CA TYR A 1141 -30.43 -0.04 -27.17
C TYR A 1141 -30.32 1.44 -26.82
N ALA A 1142 -29.40 1.78 -25.90
CA ALA A 1142 -28.90 3.13 -25.60
C ALA A 1142 -29.96 4.26 -25.60
N GLN A 1143 -30.60 4.48 -24.45
CA GLN A 1143 -31.21 5.79 -24.19
C GLN A 1143 -30.07 6.81 -23.94
N PRO A 1144 -30.14 8.03 -24.51
CA PRO A 1144 -29.28 9.13 -24.10
C PRO A 1144 -29.47 9.43 -22.61
N ALA A 1145 -28.46 10.05 -21.97
CA ALA A 1145 -28.55 10.51 -20.60
C ALA A 1145 -29.85 11.31 -20.36
N PRO A 1146 -30.50 11.17 -19.19
CA PRO A 1146 -31.67 12.00 -18.87
C PRO A 1146 -31.31 13.49 -19.01
N PRO A 1147 -32.22 14.32 -19.51
CA PRO A 1147 -31.97 15.75 -19.64
C PRO A 1147 -31.60 16.35 -18.29
N ALA A 1148 -30.65 17.30 -18.30
CA ALA A 1148 -30.20 18.00 -17.10
C ALA A 1148 -31.41 18.55 -16.31
N PRO A 1149 -31.41 18.48 -14.97
CA PRO A 1149 -32.45 19.12 -14.17
C PRO A 1149 -32.50 20.62 -14.52
N GLU A 1150 -33.71 21.18 -14.62
CA GLU A 1150 -33.88 22.64 -14.75
C GLU A 1150 -33.25 23.33 -13.53
N VAL A 1151 -32.07 23.90 -13.72
CA VAL A 1151 -31.42 24.76 -12.72
C VAL A 1151 -32.25 26.05 -12.69
N PRO A 1152 -32.77 26.48 -11.53
CA PRO A 1152 -33.55 27.71 -11.44
C PRO A 1152 -32.73 28.90 -11.97
N ASP A 1153 -33.32 29.66 -12.89
CA ASP A 1153 -32.75 30.90 -13.40
C ASP A 1153 -32.44 31.85 -12.23
N GLY A 1154 -31.15 32.03 -11.90
CA GLY A 1154 -30.67 32.94 -10.86
C GLY A 1154 -29.54 32.46 -9.95
N GLY A 1155 -29.05 31.21 -10.08
CA GLY A 1155 -27.88 30.72 -9.33
C GLY A 1155 -26.54 31.08 -9.99
N GLY A 1156 -25.52 31.42 -9.20
CA GLY A 1156 -24.15 31.68 -9.67
C GLY A 1156 -23.48 30.45 -10.31
N LEU A 1157 -22.29 30.63 -10.89
CA LEU A 1157 -21.56 29.56 -11.63
C LEU A 1157 -21.29 28.34 -10.73
N LEU A 1158 -20.88 28.58 -9.48
CA LEU A 1158 -20.58 27.53 -8.50
C LEU A 1158 -21.82 26.71 -8.12
N ASP A 1159 -22.99 27.33 -8.02
CA ASP A 1159 -24.23 26.65 -7.69
C ASP A 1159 -24.71 25.77 -8.86
N THR A 1160 -24.52 26.25 -10.08
CA THR A 1160 -24.82 25.47 -11.29
C THR A 1160 -23.87 24.28 -11.43
N LEU A 1161 -22.57 24.47 -11.19
CA LEU A 1161 -21.58 23.40 -11.22
C LEU A 1161 -21.85 22.34 -10.15
N THR A 1162 -22.10 22.75 -8.91
CA THR A 1162 -22.45 21.79 -7.83
C THR A 1162 -23.74 21.01 -8.11
N ALA A 1163 -24.73 21.61 -8.79
CA ALA A 1163 -25.93 20.91 -9.22
C ALA A 1163 -25.64 19.84 -10.31
N GLU A 1164 -24.85 20.18 -11.33
CA GLU A 1164 -24.47 19.23 -12.39
C GLU A 1164 -23.63 18.07 -11.85
N LEU A 1165 -22.63 18.38 -11.02
CA LEU A 1165 -21.81 17.39 -10.36
C LEU A 1165 -22.66 16.50 -9.43
N GLY A 1166 -23.62 17.09 -8.71
CA GLY A 1166 -24.56 16.38 -7.85
C GLY A 1166 -25.41 15.38 -8.62
N ALA A 1167 -25.89 15.76 -9.80
CA ALA A 1167 -26.66 14.89 -10.67
C ALA A 1167 -25.86 13.68 -11.17
N VAL A 1168 -24.58 13.87 -11.53
CA VAL A 1168 -23.72 12.77 -11.98
C VAL A 1168 -23.38 11.82 -10.83
N LEU A 1169 -23.01 12.37 -9.67
CA LEU A 1169 -22.55 11.61 -8.50
C LEU A 1169 -23.70 11.02 -7.66
N GLY A 1170 -24.94 11.43 -7.90
CA GLY A 1170 -26.09 11.04 -7.08
C GLY A 1170 -26.08 11.70 -5.69
N LEU A 1171 -25.58 12.92 -5.58
CA LEU A 1171 -25.47 13.70 -4.34
C LEU A 1171 -26.29 14.99 -4.42
N PRO A 1172 -26.90 15.45 -3.31
CA PRO A 1172 -27.44 16.80 -3.24
C PRO A 1172 -26.33 17.84 -3.47
N ALA A 1173 -26.63 18.92 -4.20
CA ALA A 1173 -25.65 19.96 -4.53
C ALA A 1173 -24.93 20.54 -3.28
N GLN A 1174 -25.65 20.65 -2.15
CA GLN A 1174 -25.12 21.16 -0.89
C GLN A 1174 -24.06 20.23 -0.26
N ARG A 1175 -23.98 18.97 -0.69
CA ARG A 1175 -22.99 18.00 -0.21
C ARG A 1175 -21.73 17.94 -1.07
N ILE A 1176 -21.64 18.72 -2.13
CA ILE A 1176 -20.43 18.80 -2.95
C ILE A 1176 -19.50 19.89 -2.38
N PRO A 1177 -18.34 19.50 -1.82
CA PRO A 1177 -17.39 20.45 -1.27
C PRO A 1177 -16.76 21.26 -2.39
N ARG A 1178 -16.77 22.59 -2.25
CA ARG A 1178 -16.28 23.50 -3.30
C ARG A 1178 -14.77 23.43 -3.53
N ARG A 1179 -14.01 23.14 -2.45
CA ARG A 1179 -12.53 23.18 -2.42
C ARG A 1179 -11.83 21.82 -2.33
N ARG A 1180 -12.57 20.72 -2.38
CA ARG A 1180 -11.95 19.37 -2.37
C ARG A 1180 -11.95 18.78 -3.77
N PRO A 1181 -10.89 18.04 -4.15
CA PRO A 1181 -10.88 17.26 -5.37
C PRO A 1181 -12.13 16.39 -5.50
N LEU A 1182 -12.72 16.34 -6.69
CA LEU A 1182 -13.96 15.58 -6.92
C LEU A 1182 -13.79 14.07 -6.69
N ARG A 1183 -12.58 13.53 -6.90
CA ARG A 1183 -12.27 12.13 -6.57
C ARG A 1183 -12.53 11.80 -5.08
N ASP A 1184 -12.39 12.78 -4.19
CA ASP A 1184 -12.59 12.59 -2.75
C ASP A 1184 -14.08 12.50 -2.36
N VAL A 1185 -14.99 12.84 -3.30
CA VAL A 1185 -16.45 12.67 -3.15
C VAL A 1185 -17.02 11.64 -4.12
N GLY A 1186 -16.18 10.72 -4.59
CA GLY A 1186 -16.59 9.57 -5.38
C GLY A 1186 -16.70 9.83 -6.88
N CYS A 1187 -16.05 10.88 -7.40
CA CYS A 1187 -15.88 11.03 -8.84
C CYS A 1187 -14.82 10.04 -9.34
N ASP A 1188 -15.27 8.99 -10.02
CA ASP A 1188 -14.41 8.03 -10.70
C ASP A 1188 -14.11 8.46 -12.16
N SER A 1189 -13.33 7.66 -12.88
CA SER A 1189 -12.99 7.97 -14.28
C SER A 1189 -14.21 8.03 -15.21
N LEU A 1190 -15.32 7.37 -14.84
CA LEU A 1190 -16.54 7.33 -15.64
C LEU A 1190 -17.40 8.57 -15.39
N ALA A 1191 -17.60 8.92 -14.13
CA ALA A 1191 -18.19 10.18 -13.71
C ALA A 1191 -17.41 11.35 -14.29
N ALA A 1192 -16.07 11.30 -14.31
CA ALA A 1192 -15.25 12.35 -14.92
C ALA A 1192 -15.44 12.47 -16.45
N VAL A 1193 -15.72 11.35 -17.15
CA VAL A 1193 -16.09 11.37 -18.57
C VAL A 1193 -17.48 11.96 -18.78
N GLU A 1194 -18.47 11.60 -17.94
CA GLU A 1194 -19.82 12.16 -17.99
C GLU A 1194 -19.82 13.66 -17.65
N ILE A 1195 -19.13 14.06 -16.58
CA ILE A 1195 -18.94 15.46 -16.17
C ILE A 1195 -18.29 16.23 -17.30
N ARG A 1196 -17.17 15.75 -17.85
CA ARG A 1196 -16.52 16.40 -19.00
C ARG A 1196 -17.50 16.62 -20.15
N ALA A 1197 -18.25 15.59 -20.54
CA ALA A 1197 -19.21 15.71 -21.63
C ALA A 1197 -20.30 16.74 -21.33
N ARG A 1198 -20.78 16.83 -20.08
CA ARG A 1198 -21.74 17.85 -19.65
C ARG A 1198 -21.14 19.25 -19.64
N LEU A 1199 -19.90 19.41 -19.17
CA LEU A 1199 -19.21 20.69 -19.14
C LEU A 1199 -18.97 21.21 -20.57
N GLU A 1200 -18.50 20.33 -21.47
CA GLU A 1200 -18.29 20.63 -22.89
C GLU A 1200 -19.63 20.96 -23.57
N GLN A 1201 -20.70 20.22 -23.28
CA GLN A 1201 -22.03 20.48 -23.85
C GLN A 1201 -22.62 21.82 -23.39
N ARG A 1202 -22.43 22.19 -22.12
CA ARG A 1202 -23.08 23.36 -21.51
C ARG A 1202 -22.29 24.65 -21.68
N TRP A 1203 -20.97 24.58 -21.55
CA TRP A 1203 -20.09 25.75 -21.61
C TRP A 1203 -19.11 25.73 -22.79
N GLY A 1204 -18.81 24.58 -23.41
CA GLY A 1204 -17.84 24.49 -24.51
C GLY A 1204 -16.37 24.42 -24.05
N THR A 1205 -16.14 24.27 -22.74
CA THR A 1205 -14.81 24.19 -22.13
C THR A 1205 -14.21 22.79 -22.29
N GLU A 1206 -13.04 22.67 -22.92
CA GLU A 1206 -12.33 21.40 -23.10
C GLU A 1206 -11.46 21.07 -21.88
N ILE A 1207 -11.99 20.27 -20.94
CA ILE A 1207 -11.24 19.79 -19.78
C ILE A 1207 -10.98 18.29 -19.90
N SER A 1208 -9.73 17.84 -19.77
CA SER A 1208 -9.42 16.41 -19.76
C SER A 1208 -10.08 15.70 -18.57
N SER A 1209 -10.52 14.45 -18.74
CA SER A 1209 -11.12 13.68 -17.63
C SER A 1209 -10.16 13.47 -16.45
N SER A 1210 -8.86 13.40 -16.69
CA SER A 1210 -7.84 13.39 -15.63
C SER A 1210 -7.78 14.69 -14.85
N ALA A 1211 -7.99 15.83 -15.50
CA ALA A 1211 -8.05 17.13 -14.83
C ALA A 1211 -9.34 17.26 -14.02
N VAL A 1212 -10.49 16.80 -14.54
CA VAL A 1212 -11.77 16.78 -13.80
C VAL A 1212 -11.66 15.97 -12.50
N LEU A 1213 -10.98 14.82 -12.52
CA LEU A 1213 -10.79 13.99 -11.32
C LEU A 1213 -10.01 14.69 -10.21
N ALA A 1214 -8.99 15.46 -10.58
CA ALA A 1214 -8.11 16.14 -9.63
C ALA A 1214 -8.65 17.52 -9.21
N ALA A 1215 -9.57 18.09 -9.98
CA ALA A 1215 -10.14 19.41 -9.76
C ALA A 1215 -11.17 19.41 -8.63
N SER A 1216 -11.24 20.53 -7.93
CA SER A 1216 -12.37 20.94 -7.09
C SER A 1216 -13.44 21.67 -7.91
N VAL A 1217 -14.57 22.02 -7.30
CA VAL A 1217 -15.59 22.83 -7.98
C VAL A 1217 -15.03 24.20 -8.35
N GLU A 1218 -14.23 24.80 -7.47
CA GLU A 1218 -13.58 26.08 -7.72
C GLU A 1218 -12.57 25.99 -8.87
N ASP A 1219 -11.77 24.92 -8.94
CA ASP A 1219 -10.83 24.72 -10.06
C ASP A 1219 -11.55 24.58 -11.41
N LEU A 1220 -12.70 23.89 -11.44
CA LEU A 1220 -13.54 23.79 -12.63
C LEU A 1220 -14.18 25.14 -12.99
N ALA A 1221 -14.60 25.91 -12.00
CA ALA A 1221 -15.13 27.26 -12.20
C ALA A 1221 -14.06 28.20 -12.76
N GLU A 1222 -12.82 28.13 -12.28
CA GLU A 1222 -11.69 28.90 -12.85
C GLU A 1222 -11.44 28.53 -14.30
N ALA A 1223 -11.43 27.23 -14.63
CA ALA A 1223 -11.26 26.78 -16.00
C ALA A 1223 -12.37 27.30 -16.93
N ILE A 1224 -13.63 27.27 -16.47
CA ILE A 1224 -14.76 27.79 -17.25
C ILE A 1224 -14.69 29.32 -17.38
N ILE A 1225 -14.32 30.06 -16.32
CA ILE A 1225 -14.16 31.52 -16.37
C ILE A 1225 -13.00 31.91 -17.29
N ALA A 1226 -11.92 31.12 -17.34
CA ALA A 1226 -10.79 31.37 -18.22
C ALA A 1226 -11.19 31.29 -19.71
N ASP A 1227 -12.02 30.32 -20.08
CA ASP A 1227 -12.52 30.14 -21.45
C ASP A 1227 -13.75 31.03 -21.75
N HIS A 1228 -14.53 31.38 -20.73
CA HIS A 1228 -15.78 32.15 -20.82
C HIS A 1228 -15.86 33.22 -19.71
N PRO A 1229 -15.22 34.40 -19.89
CA PRO A 1229 -15.16 35.46 -18.87
C PRO A 1229 -16.53 36.01 -18.44
N ASP A 1230 -17.54 35.85 -19.29
CA ASP A 1230 -18.92 36.30 -19.03
C ASP A 1230 -19.75 35.26 -18.23
N ALA A 1231 -19.20 34.07 -17.95
CA ALA A 1231 -19.89 32.97 -17.28
C ALA A 1231 -19.91 33.07 -15.73
N GLY A 1232 -19.18 34.01 -15.13
CA GLY A 1232 -19.17 34.20 -13.67
C GLY A 1232 -18.65 35.56 -13.21
N ASP A 1233 -19.22 36.11 -12.13
CA ASP A 1233 -18.71 37.31 -11.46
C ASP A 1233 -17.56 36.91 -10.51
N ARG A 1234 -16.34 37.43 -10.74
CA ARG A 1234 -15.13 37.09 -9.93
C ARG A 1234 -15.31 37.30 -8.42
N ARG A 1235 -16.34 38.04 -7.99
CA ARG A 1235 -16.70 38.24 -6.57
C ARG A 1235 -17.28 37.00 -5.89
N GLU A 1236 -17.80 36.01 -6.62
CA GLU A 1236 -18.33 34.76 -6.03
C GLU A 1236 -17.23 33.79 -5.57
N MET A 1237 -16.00 33.98 -6.04
CA MET A 1237 -14.84 33.10 -5.77
C MET A 1237 -14.07 33.48 -4.48
N GLU A 1238 -14.32 34.67 -3.91
CA GLU A 1238 -13.58 35.20 -2.74
C GLU A 1238 -14.24 34.89 -1.38
N GLY A 1239 -15.37 34.17 -1.36
CA GLY A 1239 -16.08 33.73 -0.14
C GLY A 1239 -15.83 32.28 0.20
#